data_AF-A0A7W2YPG5-F1
#
_entry.id   AF-A0A7W2YPG5-F1
#
_cell.length_a   1.000
_cell.length_b   1.000
_cell.length_c   1.000
_cell.angle_alpha   90.00
_cell.angle_beta   90.00
_cell.angle_gamma   90.00
#
_symmetry.space_group_name_H-M   'P 1'
#
loop_
_entity.id
_entity.type
_entity.pdbx_description
1 polymer ?
#
loop_
_entity_poly.entity_id
_entity_poly.type
_entity_poly.pdbx_seq_one_letter_code
_entity_poly.pdbx_strand_id
1 'polypeptide(L)'
;MKMLSSNVYVGPNIYAHFPVIRHIVDIGILENYPSVKLGTEFIDGLITNLPSLDQHGCSYGEPGGFIRRLKEDEGTWIAHIWEHVTLELQCVAGTEVTFGKTRTTGTAGEYNMVFQYKQRDVGLEAAILARKLLISLMPENIKDQLQTTIEDDFDFQQEMADFIRFAQRKQFGPSTQSLVDAAEKRDIPWLRLNEYSLVQFGHGKYQQRIQATITSETKHIAVEISCDKEDTHNLLNDLGLPVPQQRMAYSDVQAVKMAKSIGYPVVLKPLNANHGRGVSIDLTTEEQVITAFAFAREHGTSRAVLVESFLTGLDHRMLVVNGELVAVAKRVPGHVIGDGLNTISQLVDIINEDPRRGVGHEKVLTQLELDTQAMRLLEEADFTEETVLPKGEIFYLRSTANLSTGGTAIDMTDVVHPDNKTMAERAVQAVGLDVGGVDFLTADITQSYKDIGGGIVEVNAAPGFRMHVAPSEGKPRDVAGKVIDMLFPPALPTRIPIAGITGTNGKTTTSRMLSHILKNAGHVVGMTSTDGVYVDGQLSVKGDMTGPVSSQIVLRDPSVDIAVLETARGGIARSGLGYLESDVAACINVQEDHLGLRGIDTLEQLAEVKRIVVEVAKDSVVLNADDPHCLKMADHTKAKHICYVTMNTGHSLVREHIRAGGRAVVLEKGINGDMITIFDNGTHIPLLWTHLIPATLEGKALHNVQNAMFAAGLAYCLGKPLDSIQQGLRTFTTTFYQAPGRMNVFDEHNFRVILDYAHNADGVRCMSELASKLEVNGKRIAVLAGPGDRRDEDIANIARAAAGHFDIYICKADDNRRGRGVDEVPQMLAAALKAEGIKESQIYCIADEVEAIEKGLELASADDLLMVFGDAITRCWKQIINFNGVNESEQEAEKTPRQTVISMLETNEPDTFVLETGMRIVTDERGVRLVSEHDEESD
;
A
#
# COMPACT_ATOMS: atom_id res chain seq x y z
N MET A 1 29.71 9.71 8.69
CA MET A 1 28.40 9.02 8.66
C MET A 1 27.62 9.49 7.44
N LYS A 2 27.53 8.70 6.38
CA LYS A 2 26.86 9.05 5.12
C LYS A 2 25.72 8.08 4.82
N MET A 3 24.62 8.59 4.26
CA MET A 3 23.58 7.74 3.68
C MET A 3 23.90 7.55 2.20
N LEU A 4 24.31 6.34 1.81
CA LEU A 4 24.70 6.01 0.43
C LEU A 4 23.48 5.79 -0.46
N SER A 5 22.44 5.16 0.07
CA SER A 5 21.16 4.99 -0.64
C SER A 5 19.99 4.81 0.33
N SER A 6 18.78 5.06 -0.17
CA SER A 6 17.54 4.94 0.59
C SER A 6 16.48 4.22 -0.23
N ASN A 7 15.82 3.24 0.38
CA ASN A 7 14.69 2.52 -0.18
C ASN A 7 13.51 2.62 0.78
N VAL A 8 12.35 2.99 0.25
CA VAL A 8 11.09 3.00 1.00
C VAL A 8 10.24 1.84 0.51
N TYR A 9 10.02 0.87 1.38
CA TYR A 9 9.15 -0.29 1.13
C TYR A 9 7.75 0.03 1.62
N VAL A 10 6.76 0.05 0.72
CA VAL A 10 5.40 0.50 1.00
C VAL A 10 4.45 -0.61 1.47
N GLY A 11 4.97 -1.83 1.59
CA GLY A 11 4.24 -3.03 1.95
C GLY A 11 5.20 -4.20 2.17
N PRO A 12 4.71 -5.46 2.11
CA PRO A 12 5.52 -6.65 2.30
C PRO A 12 6.77 -6.66 1.42
N ASN A 13 7.90 -7.00 2.02
CA ASN A 13 9.23 -6.90 1.43
C ASN A 13 10.18 -7.93 2.06
N ILE A 14 11.45 -7.93 1.63
CA ILE A 14 12.47 -8.91 2.07
C ILE A 14 12.83 -8.83 3.55
N TYR A 15 12.51 -7.73 4.22
CA TYR A 15 12.83 -7.52 5.64
C TYR A 15 11.63 -7.73 6.56
N ALA A 16 10.42 -7.40 6.09
CA ALA A 16 9.20 -7.46 6.88
C ALA A 16 7.93 -7.54 6.01
N HIS A 17 6.84 -8.01 6.59
CA HIS A 17 5.50 -8.02 5.96
C HIS A 17 4.74 -6.68 6.11
N PHE A 18 5.42 -5.63 6.55
CA PHE A 18 4.88 -4.28 6.73
C PHE A 18 5.86 -3.22 6.21
N PRO A 19 5.44 -1.96 6.06
CA PRO A 19 6.29 -0.89 5.53
C PRO A 19 7.55 -0.63 6.37
N VAL A 20 8.70 -0.56 5.70
CA VAL A 20 10.00 -0.24 6.31
C VAL A 20 10.80 0.69 5.41
N ILE A 21 11.69 1.46 6.01
CA ILE A 21 12.71 2.24 5.30
C ILE A 21 14.03 1.51 5.49
N ARG A 22 14.78 1.35 4.39
CA ARG A 22 16.17 0.89 4.41
C ARG A 22 17.07 2.05 4.02
N HIS A 23 18.11 2.27 4.81
CA HIS A 23 19.26 3.06 4.41
C HIS A 23 20.49 2.17 4.30
N ILE A 24 21.25 2.32 3.21
CA ILE A 24 22.65 1.89 3.22
C ILE A 24 23.45 3.04 3.82
N VAL A 25 24.07 2.81 4.96
CA VAL A 25 24.84 3.82 5.68
C VAL A 25 26.31 3.45 5.72
N ASP A 26 27.18 4.44 5.53
CA ASP A 26 28.62 4.36 5.71
C ASP A 26 29.02 5.09 6.98
N ILE A 27 29.50 4.34 7.97
CA ILE A 27 29.93 4.86 9.27
C ILE A 27 31.43 5.23 9.28
N GLY A 28 32.18 4.90 8.23
CA GLY A 28 33.57 5.28 8.03
C GLY A 28 34.46 4.81 9.17
N ILE A 29 35.25 5.74 9.72
CA ILE A 29 36.19 5.45 10.81
C ILE A 29 35.52 4.87 12.07
N LEU A 30 34.22 5.12 12.26
CA LEU A 30 33.44 4.66 13.42
C LEU A 30 33.26 3.14 13.45
N GLU A 31 33.61 2.43 12.37
CA GLU A 31 33.74 0.97 12.36
C GLU A 31 34.68 0.47 13.48
N ASN A 32 35.71 1.26 13.81
CA ASN A 32 36.69 0.93 14.85
C ASN A 32 36.27 1.38 16.27
N TYR A 33 35.14 2.08 16.39
CA TYR A 33 34.66 2.72 17.62
C TYR A 33 33.24 2.26 17.96
N PRO A 34 33.04 1.02 18.44
CA PRO A 34 31.77 0.63 19.06
C PRO A 34 31.51 1.46 20.33
N SER A 35 30.27 1.47 20.81
CA SER A 35 29.79 2.40 21.86
C SER A 35 30.68 2.49 23.09
N VAL A 36 31.25 1.37 23.56
CA VAL A 36 32.15 1.37 24.73
C VAL A 36 33.43 2.16 24.46
N LYS A 37 33.97 2.12 23.23
CA LYS A 37 35.15 2.92 22.84
C LYS A 37 34.83 4.39 22.57
N LEU A 38 33.57 4.75 22.31
CA LEU A 38 33.13 6.15 22.23
C LEU A 38 33.10 6.82 23.61
N GLY A 39 33.08 6.03 24.69
CA GLY A 39 33.17 6.49 26.06
C GLY A 39 31.81 6.69 26.74
N THR A 40 31.84 6.80 28.06
CA THR A 40 30.63 6.93 28.89
C THR A 40 29.89 8.25 28.64
N GLU A 41 30.60 9.33 28.32
CA GLU A 41 29.99 10.63 28.01
C GLU A 41 29.05 10.56 26.80
N PHE A 42 29.41 9.81 25.76
CA PHE A 42 28.54 9.58 24.60
C PHE A 42 27.27 8.82 24.99
N ILE A 43 27.41 7.75 25.78
CA ILE A 43 26.29 6.89 26.21
C ILE A 43 25.34 7.66 27.14
N ASP A 44 25.89 8.33 28.15
CA ASP A 44 25.10 9.08 29.13
C ASP A 44 24.45 10.31 28.47
N GLY A 45 25.14 10.97 27.53
CA GLY A 45 24.57 12.02 26.70
C GLY A 45 23.39 11.54 25.86
N LEU A 46 23.47 10.33 25.29
CA LEU A 46 22.37 9.73 24.54
C LEU A 46 21.15 9.46 25.43
N ILE A 47 21.36 8.82 26.59
CA ILE A 47 20.28 8.50 27.55
C ILE A 47 19.67 9.77 28.13
N THR A 48 20.47 10.82 28.37
CA THR A 48 19.96 12.10 28.89
C THR A 48 19.05 12.79 27.88
N ASN A 49 19.39 12.73 26.59
CA ASN A 49 18.59 13.35 25.54
C ASN A 49 17.36 12.50 25.14
N LEU A 50 17.43 11.17 25.27
CA LEU A 50 16.36 10.23 24.93
C LEU A 50 16.19 9.18 26.05
N PRO A 51 15.59 9.54 27.20
CA PRO A 51 15.51 8.68 28.37
C PRO A 51 14.70 7.40 28.13
N SER A 52 13.68 7.46 27.28
CA SER A 52 12.80 6.33 26.91
C SER A 52 13.47 5.25 26.06
N LEU A 53 14.74 5.44 25.64
CA LEU A 53 15.57 4.35 25.13
C LEU A 53 15.73 3.20 26.13
N ASP A 54 15.45 3.45 27.42
CA ASP A 54 15.40 2.43 28.46
C ASP A 54 14.33 1.35 28.22
N GLN A 55 13.28 1.62 27.44
CA GLN A 55 12.26 0.62 27.12
C GLN A 55 12.66 -0.30 25.96
N HIS A 56 13.75 -0.01 25.24
CA HIS A 56 14.15 -0.79 24.07
C HIS A 56 14.83 -2.10 24.47
N GLY A 57 14.30 -3.23 23.98
CA GLY A 57 14.84 -4.55 24.31
C GLY A 57 15.99 -5.07 23.45
N CYS A 58 16.16 -4.57 22.23
CA CYS A 58 17.18 -5.06 21.29
C CYS A 58 17.14 -6.61 21.19
N SER A 59 18.30 -7.28 21.18
CA SER A 59 18.45 -8.74 21.12
C SER A 59 18.07 -9.46 22.43
N TYR A 60 17.87 -8.75 23.53
CA TYR A 60 17.49 -9.36 24.82
C TYR A 60 15.97 -9.47 24.98
N GLY A 61 15.18 -8.75 24.17
CA GLY A 61 13.72 -8.81 24.19
C GLY A 61 13.06 -8.23 25.46
N GLU A 62 13.83 -7.67 26.38
CA GLU A 62 13.38 -7.12 27.67
C GLU A 62 13.69 -5.62 27.79
N PRO A 63 12.87 -4.80 28.46
CA PRO A 63 13.18 -3.40 28.73
C PRO A 63 14.59 -3.23 29.34
N GLY A 64 15.36 -2.29 28.81
CA GLY A 64 16.74 -2.01 29.20
C GLY A 64 17.79 -2.79 28.39
N GLY A 65 17.38 -3.75 27.57
CA GLY A 65 18.29 -4.58 26.78
C GLY A 65 19.18 -3.80 25.81
N PHE A 66 18.69 -2.71 25.23
CA PHE A 66 19.51 -1.83 24.38
C PHE A 66 20.58 -1.08 25.18
N ILE A 67 20.22 -0.49 26.32
CA ILE A 67 21.17 0.20 27.21
C ILE A 67 22.25 -0.77 27.69
N ARG A 68 21.84 -2.00 28.03
CA ARG A 68 22.75 -3.07 28.40
C ARG A 68 23.76 -3.33 27.29
N ARG A 69 23.31 -3.47 26.04
CA ARG A 69 24.17 -3.66 24.86
C ARG A 69 25.08 -2.47 24.55
N LEU A 70 24.69 -1.25 24.89
CA LEU A 70 25.56 -0.07 24.75
C LEU A 70 26.77 -0.10 25.71
N LYS A 71 26.60 -0.72 26.89
CA LYS A 71 27.54 -0.66 28.00
C LYS A 71 28.37 -1.94 28.20
N GLU A 72 27.82 -3.10 27.84
CA GLU A 72 28.46 -4.41 28.01
C GLU A 72 29.39 -4.78 26.84
N ASP A 73 30.31 -5.72 27.10
CA ASP A 73 31.29 -6.24 26.14
C ASP A 73 32.07 -5.13 25.39
N GLU A 74 32.12 -5.19 24.06
CA GLU A 74 32.70 -4.14 23.23
C GLU A 74 31.68 -3.03 22.89
N GLY A 75 30.43 -3.18 23.32
CA GLY A 75 29.32 -2.31 22.95
C GLY A 75 28.68 -2.68 21.61
N THR A 76 28.12 -1.70 20.92
CA THR A 76 27.56 -1.88 19.56
C THR A 76 27.96 -0.77 18.60
N TRP A 77 27.82 -1.02 17.30
CA TRP A 77 28.24 -0.10 16.24
C TRP A 77 27.23 1.03 16.04
N ILE A 78 27.74 2.19 15.63
CA ILE A 78 26.93 3.41 15.50
C ILE A 78 25.75 3.28 14.52
N ALA A 79 25.85 2.41 13.49
CA ALA A 79 24.73 2.14 12.58
C ALA A 79 23.51 1.54 13.32
N HIS A 80 23.77 0.63 14.26
CA HIS A 80 22.73 0.00 15.06
C HIS A 80 22.18 0.95 16.14
N ILE A 81 23.02 1.83 16.69
CA ILE A 81 22.58 2.91 17.58
C ILE A 81 21.67 3.88 16.82
N TRP A 82 22.06 4.24 15.59
CA TRP A 82 21.29 5.12 14.71
C TRP A 82 19.90 4.56 14.41
N GLU A 83 19.78 3.26 14.17
CA GLU A 83 18.48 2.59 14.04
C GLU A 83 17.59 2.79 15.28
N HIS A 84 18.10 2.47 16.48
CA HIS A 84 17.34 2.58 17.72
C HIS A 84 16.93 4.02 18.03
N VAL A 85 17.82 4.99 17.80
CA VAL A 85 17.51 6.41 17.95
C VAL A 85 16.45 6.85 16.93
N THR A 86 16.51 6.34 15.70
CA THR A 86 15.51 6.64 14.66
C THR A 86 14.12 6.13 15.06
N LEU A 87 14.03 4.92 15.61
CA LEU A 87 12.79 4.36 16.13
C LEU A 87 12.26 5.19 17.31
N GLU A 88 13.14 5.52 18.24
CA GLU A 88 12.77 6.27 19.44
C GLU A 88 12.26 7.67 19.12
N LEU A 89 12.91 8.40 18.20
CA LEU A 89 12.42 9.71 17.75
C LEU A 89 10.99 9.62 17.20
N GLN A 90 10.68 8.57 16.43
CA GLN A 90 9.31 8.36 15.95
C GLN A 90 8.33 8.11 17.10
N CYS A 91 8.72 7.34 18.12
CA CYS A 91 7.93 7.07 19.32
C CYS A 91 7.66 8.35 20.13
N VAL A 92 8.69 9.17 20.37
CA VAL A 92 8.58 10.48 21.04
C VAL A 92 7.64 11.42 20.25
N ALA A 93 7.65 11.35 18.92
CA ALA A 93 6.72 12.08 18.07
C ALA A 93 5.29 11.47 18.01
N GLY A 94 4.99 10.47 18.84
CA GLY A 94 3.66 9.86 18.95
C GLY A 94 3.38 8.72 17.96
N THR A 95 4.41 8.17 17.30
CA THR A 95 4.25 7.06 16.35
C THR A 95 4.83 5.78 16.93
N GLU A 96 3.96 4.82 17.27
CA GLU A 96 4.42 3.52 17.77
C GLU A 96 5.07 2.68 16.66
N VAL A 97 6.39 2.51 16.73
CA VAL A 97 7.20 1.64 15.87
C VAL A 97 8.24 0.90 16.70
N THR A 98 8.52 -0.36 16.36
CA THR A 98 9.41 -1.19 17.18
C THR A 98 10.41 -2.01 16.38
N PHE A 99 10.14 -2.25 15.09
CA PHE A 99 11.00 -3.10 14.29
C PHE A 99 12.21 -2.34 13.71
N GLY A 100 13.40 -2.85 14.03
CA GLY A 100 14.69 -2.43 13.47
C GLY A 100 15.55 -3.65 13.13
N LYS A 101 16.32 -3.58 12.04
CA LYS A 101 17.31 -4.60 11.67
C LYS A 101 18.51 -3.97 10.98
N THR A 102 19.65 -3.96 11.66
CA THR A 102 20.93 -3.49 11.13
C THR A 102 21.89 -4.65 10.85
N ARG A 103 22.42 -4.75 9.63
CA ARG A 103 23.38 -5.80 9.20
C ARG A 103 24.44 -5.23 8.26
N THR A 104 25.65 -5.78 8.25
CA THR A 104 26.71 -5.37 7.31
C THR A 104 26.31 -5.63 5.84
N THR A 105 26.81 -4.84 4.90
CA THR A 105 26.69 -5.10 3.45
C THR A 105 27.75 -6.07 2.92
N GLY A 106 28.74 -6.43 3.74
CA GLY A 106 29.97 -7.13 3.32
C GLY A 106 31.15 -6.18 3.07
N THR A 107 30.89 -4.88 2.91
CA THR A 107 31.93 -3.84 2.86
C THR A 107 32.17 -3.29 4.27
N ALA A 108 33.43 -3.19 4.70
CA ALA A 108 33.78 -2.66 6.02
C ALA A 108 33.27 -1.21 6.18
N GLY A 109 32.59 -0.94 7.30
CA GLY A 109 31.97 0.37 7.58
C GLY A 109 30.62 0.61 6.90
N GLU A 110 30.13 -0.30 6.05
CA GLU A 110 28.83 -0.17 5.39
C GLU A 110 27.78 -1.12 6.00
N TYR A 111 26.60 -0.57 6.27
CA TYR A 111 25.50 -1.29 6.91
C TYR A 111 24.17 -1.04 6.20
N ASN A 112 23.37 -2.09 6.11
CA ASN A 112 21.94 -2.04 5.86
C ASN A 112 21.22 -1.73 7.17
N MET A 113 20.74 -0.50 7.33
CA MET A 113 19.93 -0.06 8.46
C MET A 113 18.45 -0.06 8.04
N VAL A 114 17.65 -0.97 8.59
CA VAL A 114 16.22 -1.11 8.27
C VAL A 114 15.38 -0.76 9.49
N PHE A 115 14.37 0.09 9.33
CA PHE A 115 13.48 0.47 10.43
C PHE A 115 12.04 0.66 9.95
N GLN A 116 11.09 0.33 10.82
CA GLN A 116 9.68 0.49 10.58
C GLN A 116 9.25 1.97 10.55
N TYR A 117 8.23 2.26 9.77
CA TYR A 117 7.56 3.56 9.77
C TYR A 117 6.04 3.40 9.62
N LYS A 118 5.25 4.32 10.20
CA LYS A 118 3.83 4.49 9.85
C LYS A 118 3.62 5.65 8.88
N GLN A 119 4.37 6.74 9.05
CA GLN A 119 4.36 7.89 8.16
C GLN A 119 5.74 8.08 7.53
N ARG A 120 5.81 7.96 6.20
CA ARG A 120 7.07 7.96 5.43
C ARG A 120 7.96 9.16 5.76
N ASP A 121 7.40 10.36 5.71
CA ASP A 121 8.15 11.59 5.91
C ASP A 121 8.73 11.69 7.33
N VAL A 122 7.97 11.20 8.33
CA VAL A 122 8.40 11.21 9.74
C VAL A 122 9.55 10.25 9.96
N GLY A 123 9.50 9.04 9.38
CA GLY A 123 10.60 8.08 9.48
C GLY A 123 11.89 8.56 8.81
N LEU A 124 11.79 9.21 7.64
CA LEU A 124 12.95 9.78 6.95
C LEU A 124 13.58 10.93 7.75
N GLU A 125 12.76 11.84 8.27
CA GLU A 125 13.24 12.98 9.06
C GLU A 125 13.80 12.53 10.42
N ALA A 126 13.19 11.52 11.05
CA ALA A 126 13.72 10.90 12.26
C ALA A 126 15.14 10.34 12.05
N ALA A 127 15.39 9.68 10.91
CA ALA A 127 16.73 9.17 10.60
C ALA A 127 17.75 10.31 10.41
N ILE A 128 17.33 11.44 9.84
CA ILE A 128 18.21 12.62 9.68
C ILE A 128 18.51 13.24 11.05
N LEU A 129 17.50 13.47 11.89
CA LEU A 129 17.66 14.03 13.22
C LEU A 129 18.49 13.11 14.13
N ALA A 130 18.25 11.79 14.08
CA ALA A 130 19.05 10.80 14.80
C ALA A 130 20.53 10.91 14.43
N ARG A 131 20.84 11.08 13.14
CA ARG A 131 22.22 11.27 12.68
C ARG A 131 22.86 12.52 13.28
N LYS A 132 22.12 13.65 13.28
CA LYS A 132 22.63 14.92 13.83
C LYS A 132 22.92 14.80 15.33
N LEU A 133 22.00 14.21 16.10
CA LEU A 133 22.19 13.93 17.53
C LEU A 133 23.43 13.05 17.76
N LEU A 134 23.57 11.96 17.01
CA LEU A 134 24.69 11.05 17.20
C LEU A 134 26.03 11.75 16.91
N ILE A 135 26.11 12.59 15.88
CA ILE A 135 27.32 13.36 15.57
C ILE A 135 27.60 14.40 16.67
N SER A 136 26.58 15.09 17.21
CA SER A 136 26.77 16.12 18.24
C SER A 136 27.34 15.56 19.54
N LEU A 137 26.99 14.32 19.88
CA LEU A 137 27.46 13.60 21.06
C LEU A 137 28.84 12.94 20.91
N MET A 138 29.42 12.92 19.70
CA MET A 138 30.73 12.30 19.48
C MET A 138 31.85 13.02 20.24
N PRO A 139 32.88 12.30 20.73
CA PRO A 139 34.09 12.91 21.25
C PRO A 139 34.77 13.83 20.21
N GLU A 140 35.29 14.98 20.62
CA GLU A 140 35.88 15.99 19.72
C GLU A 140 37.02 15.41 18.85
N ASN A 141 37.86 14.55 19.42
CA ASN A 141 38.95 13.89 18.69
C ASN A 141 38.45 12.94 17.58
N ILE A 142 37.20 12.46 17.68
CA ILE A 142 36.55 11.63 16.65
C ILE A 142 35.83 12.52 15.66
N LYS A 143 35.14 13.59 16.11
CA LYS A 143 34.46 14.56 15.25
C LYS A 143 35.40 15.14 14.19
N ASP A 144 36.61 15.52 14.56
CA ASP A 144 37.63 16.06 13.64
C ASP A 144 38.02 15.09 12.50
N GLN A 145 37.82 13.79 12.72
CA GLN A 145 38.13 12.74 11.73
C GLN A 145 36.90 12.32 10.91
N LEU A 146 35.70 12.79 11.27
CA LEU A 146 34.50 12.54 10.50
C LEU A 146 34.47 13.41 9.25
N GLN A 147 34.14 12.80 8.11
CA GLN A 147 33.91 13.53 6.86
C GLN A 147 32.57 14.29 6.83
N THR A 148 31.80 14.27 7.92
CA THR A 148 30.44 14.78 7.98
C THR A 148 30.33 15.72 9.18
N THR A 149 29.98 16.97 8.94
CA THR A 149 29.78 18.00 9.97
C THR A 149 28.29 18.28 10.16
N ILE A 150 27.94 18.83 11.31
CA ILE A 150 26.62 19.39 11.62
C ILE A 150 26.72 20.92 11.68
N GLU A 151 25.59 21.61 11.75
CA GLU A 151 25.57 23.07 11.94
C GLU A 151 26.15 23.46 13.33
N ASP A 152 26.91 24.56 13.39
CA ASP A 152 27.60 25.00 14.62
C ASP A 152 26.62 25.40 15.75
N ASP A 153 25.38 25.74 15.38
CA ASP A 153 24.29 26.15 16.27
C ASP A 153 23.26 25.04 16.52
N PHE A 154 23.60 23.77 16.27
CA PHE A 154 22.70 22.64 16.51
C PHE A 154 22.30 22.51 17.98
N ASP A 155 21.02 22.78 18.26
CA ASP A 155 20.37 22.52 19.55
C ASP A 155 19.36 21.38 19.39
N PHE A 156 19.67 20.23 19.99
CA PHE A 156 18.82 19.06 19.90
C PHE A 156 17.42 19.27 20.49
N GLN A 157 17.27 20.06 21.54
CA GLN A 157 15.96 20.27 22.17
C GLN A 157 15.06 21.10 21.25
N GLN A 158 15.62 22.11 20.59
CA GLN A 158 14.90 22.89 19.59
C GLN A 158 14.55 22.05 18.35
N GLU A 159 15.52 21.29 17.81
CA GLU A 159 15.31 20.43 16.64
C GLU A 159 14.30 19.31 16.93
N MET A 160 14.30 18.74 18.14
CA MET A 160 13.28 17.81 18.59
C MET A 160 11.89 18.44 18.60
N ALA A 161 11.74 19.65 19.17
CA ALA A 161 10.47 20.35 19.19
C ALA A 161 9.97 20.68 17.76
N ASP A 162 10.88 21.03 16.86
CA ASP A 162 10.58 21.28 15.44
C ASP A 162 10.14 19.99 14.73
N PHE A 163 10.82 18.88 15.01
CA PHE A 163 10.49 17.55 14.50
C PHE A 163 9.13 17.05 15.02
N ILE A 164 8.82 17.21 16.31
CA ILE A 164 7.51 16.87 16.86
C ILE A 164 6.40 17.68 16.17
N ARG A 165 6.59 19.00 16.00
CA ARG A 165 5.63 19.86 15.27
C ARG A 165 5.50 19.44 13.80
N PHE A 166 6.59 19.04 13.17
CA PHE A 166 6.57 18.48 11.82
C PHE A 166 5.76 17.18 11.74
N ALA A 167 6.01 16.24 12.65
CA ALA A 167 5.31 14.96 12.71
C ALA A 167 3.80 15.14 12.96
N GLN A 168 3.43 16.01 13.90
CA GLN A 168 2.03 16.34 14.20
C GLN A 168 1.28 16.91 12.99
N ARG A 169 1.93 17.75 12.17
CA ARG A 169 1.34 18.26 10.91
C ARG A 169 1.11 17.17 9.87
N LYS A 170 1.89 16.09 9.93
CA LYS A 170 1.81 14.96 8.99
C LYS A 170 0.87 13.87 9.50
N GLN A 171 0.59 13.77 10.79
CA GLN A 171 -0.35 12.81 11.36
C GLN A 171 -1.81 13.10 10.99
N PHE A 172 -2.67 12.11 11.16
CA PHE A 172 -4.10 12.33 11.08
C PHE A 172 -4.62 13.06 12.31
N GLY A 173 -5.61 13.92 12.12
CA GLY A 173 -6.38 14.46 13.25
C GLY A 173 -7.09 13.33 14.01
N PRO A 174 -7.39 13.51 15.31
CA PRO A 174 -7.87 12.44 16.20
C PRO A 174 -9.15 11.76 15.69
N SER A 175 -10.07 12.51 15.06
CA SER A 175 -11.28 11.91 14.49
C SER A 175 -10.97 10.98 13.31
N THR A 176 -10.09 11.39 12.41
CA THR A 176 -9.68 10.57 11.25
C THR A 176 -8.89 9.36 11.71
N GLN A 177 -7.96 9.53 12.65
CA GLN A 177 -7.21 8.43 13.23
C GLN A 177 -8.14 7.38 13.85
N SER A 178 -9.16 7.80 14.62
CA SER A 178 -10.12 6.86 15.21
C SER A 178 -10.89 6.03 14.17
N LEU A 179 -11.19 6.59 12.99
CA LEU A 179 -11.81 5.87 11.87
C LEU A 179 -10.84 4.87 11.24
N VAL A 180 -9.56 5.25 11.09
CA VAL A 180 -8.50 4.35 10.61
C VAL A 180 -8.31 3.19 11.59
N ASP A 181 -8.21 3.46 12.90
CA ASP A 181 -8.05 2.42 13.92
C ASP A 181 -9.25 1.46 13.96
N ALA A 182 -10.47 1.99 13.76
CA ALA A 182 -11.69 1.17 13.67
C ALA A 182 -11.70 0.28 12.41
N ALA A 183 -11.20 0.80 11.28
CA ALA A 183 -11.04 0.04 10.05
C ALA A 183 -9.98 -1.07 10.21
N GLU A 184 -8.83 -0.78 10.82
CA GLU A 184 -7.78 -1.77 11.09
C GLU A 184 -8.26 -2.90 12.01
N LYS A 185 -9.01 -2.57 13.07
CA LYS A 185 -9.63 -3.58 13.95
C LYS A 185 -10.62 -4.50 13.22
N ARG A 186 -11.22 -4.03 12.13
CA ARG A 186 -12.13 -4.81 11.27
C ARG A 186 -11.43 -5.43 10.04
N ASP A 187 -10.10 -5.38 9.98
CA ASP A 187 -9.30 -5.85 8.84
C ASP A 187 -9.73 -5.22 7.49
N ILE A 188 -10.07 -3.93 7.53
CA ILE A 188 -10.42 -3.15 6.35
C ILE A 188 -9.16 -2.42 5.88
N PRO A 189 -8.70 -2.64 4.64
CA PRO A 189 -7.51 -1.95 4.15
C PRO A 189 -7.81 -0.48 3.98
N TRP A 190 -6.80 0.36 4.19
CA TRP A 190 -6.94 1.79 4.02
C TRP A 190 -5.72 2.39 3.31
N LEU A 191 -5.94 3.52 2.64
CA LEU A 191 -4.91 4.31 1.99
C LEU A 191 -5.15 5.79 2.22
N ARG A 192 -4.09 6.51 2.59
CA ARG A 192 -4.10 7.97 2.58
C ARG A 192 -3.95 8.49 1.16
N LEU A 193 -4.87 9.35 0.72
CA LEU A 193 -4.91 9.85 -0.66
C LEU A 193 -4.28 11.24 -0.84
N ASN A 194 -4.09 12.00 0.24
CA ASN A 194 -3.46 13.32 0.20
C ASN A 194 -2.69 13.64 1.50
N GLU A 195 -2.10 14.82 1.58
CA GLU A 195 -1.38 15.28 2.78
C GLU A 195 -2.32 15.64 3.95
N TYR A 196 -3.63 15.74 3.69
CA TYR A 196 -4.66 16.04 4.69
C TYR A 196 -5.34 14.75 5.16
N SER A 197 -6.63 14.84 5.51
CA SER A 197 -7.43 13.72 6.02
C SER A 197 -8.30 13.03 4.95
N LEU A 198 -7.85 12.96 3.69
CA LEU A 198 -8.54 12.15 2.67
C LEU A 198 -8.05 10.71 2.76
N VAL A 199 -8.95 9.81 3.14
CA VAL A 199 -8.65 8.39 3.32
C VAL A 199 -9.59 7.55 2.48
N GLN A 200 -9.05 6.56 1.78
CA GLN A 200 -9.81 5.49 1.16
C GLN A 200 -9.80 4.28 2.09
N PHE A 201 -10.95 3.67 2.29
CA PHE A 201 -11.12 2.35 2.89
C PHE A 201 -11.55 1.36 1.81
N GLY A 202 -11.14 0.10 1.93
CA GLY A 202 -11.47 -0.95 0.98
C GLY A 202 -10.80 -0.81 -0.40
N HIS A 203 -11.04 -1.80 -1.26
CA HIS A 203 -10.45 -1.90 -2.60
C HIS A 203 -11.50 -1.98 -3.70
N GLY A 204 -11.12 -1.54 -4.90
CA GLY A 204 -11.91 -1.71 -6.11
C GLY A 204 -13.30 -1.09 -5.99
N LYS A 205 -14.31 -1.83 -6.45
CA LYS A 205 -15.73 -1.44 -6.31
C LYS A 205 -16.28 -1.32 -4.90
N TYR A 206 -15.61 -1.90 -3.90
CA TYR A 206 -16.05 -1.84 -2.51
C TYR A 206 -15.46 -0.64 -1.77
N GLN A 207 -14.62 0.16 -2.42
CA GLN A 207 -13.95 1.26 -1.74
C GLN A 207 -14.94 2.32 -1.24
N GLN A 208 -14.64 2.90 -0.09
CA GLN A 208 -15.31 4.06 0.47
C GLN A 208 -14.29 5.14 0.78
N ARG A 209 -14.67 6.41 0.76
CA ARG A 209 -13.77 7.53 1.07
C ARG A 209 -14.33 8.41 2.16
N ILE A 210 -13.42 8.94 2.97
CA ILE A 210 -13.73 9.96 3.97
C ILE A 210 -12.81 11.17 3.79
N GLN A 211 -13.33 12.35 4.10
CA GLN A 211 -12.54 13.55 4.35
C GLN A 211 -12.82 13.99 5.78
N ALA A 212 -11.84 13.79 6.66
CA ALA A 212 -12.03 13.92 8.11
C ALA A 212 -13.12 12.98 8.66
N THR A 213 -14.34 13.45 8.88
CA THR A 213 -15.51 12.63 9.29
C THR A 213 -16.67 12.69 8.28
N ILE A 214 -16.53 13.47 7.20
CA ILE A 214 -17.46 13.48 6.07
C ILE A 214 -17.21 12.20 5.26
N THR A 215 -18.27 11.48 4.90
CA THR A 215 -18.16 10.21 4.18
C THR A 215 -18.56 10.34 2.70
N SER A 216 -18.40 9.26 1.94
CA SER A 216 -18.85 9.20 0.54
C SER A 216 -20.38 9.17 0.41
N GLU A 217 -21.10 8.86 1.48
CA GLU A 217 -22.56 8.88 1.53
C GLU A 217 -23.12 10.27 1.87
N THR A 218 -22.27 11.17 2.37
CA THR A 218 -22.68 12.56 2.69
C THR A 218 -22.97 13.33 1.41
N LYS A 219 -24.22 13.76 1.23
CA LYS A 219 -24.63 14.55 0.06
C LYS A 219 -24.03 15.96 0.13
N HIS A 220 -23.48 16.44 -0.97
CA HIS A 220 -22.86 17.78 -1.04
C HIS A 220 -23.81 18.90 -0.58
N ILE A 221 -25.08 18.86 -1.01
CA ILE A 221 -26.10 19.85 -0.62
C ILE A 221 -26.30 19.86 0.90
N ALA A 222 -26.23 18.71 1.57
CA ALA A 222 -26.36 18.66 3.03
C ALA A 222 -25.18 19.35 3.75
N VAL A 223 -23.96 19.23 3.19
CA VAL A 223 -22.78 19.95 3.68
C VAL A 223 -22.96 21.45 3.50
N GLU A 224 -23.40 21.91 2.33
CA GLU A 224 -23.66 23.33 2.05
C GLU A 224 -24.71 23.91 3.02
N ILE A 225 -25.83 23.20 3.20
CA ILE A 225 -26.86 23.59 4.18
C ILE A 225 -26.23 23.72 5.57
N SER A 226 -25.45 22.72 6.03
CA SER A 226 -24.82 22.75 7.37
C SER A 226 -23.82 23.89 7.58
N CYS A 227 -23.20 24.38 6.50
CA CYS A 227 -22.27 25.51 6.55
C CYS A 227 -23.00 26.87 6.52
N ASP A 228 -24.24 26.91 6.05
CA ASP A 228 -25.08 28.11 6.06
C ASP A 228 -26.01 28.11 7.28
N LYS A 229 -25.74 29.04 8.20
CA LYS A 229 -26.47 29.15 9.46
C LYS A 229 -27.93 29.58 9.27
N GLU A 230 -28.26 30.27 8.18
CA GLU A 230 -29.64 30.68 7.88
C GLU A 230 -30.42 29.52 7.26
N ASP A 231 -29.85 28.83 6.27
CA ASP A 231 -30.53 27.69 5.63
C ASP A 231 -30.75 26.54 6.62
N THR A 232 -29.73 26.20 7.41
CA THR A 232 -29.87 25.20 8.49
C THR A 232 -30.95 25.62 9.48
N HIS A 233 -30.94 26.89 9.91
CA HIS A 233 -31.92 27.39 10.88
C HIS A 233 -33.35 27.31 10.33
N ASN A 234 -33.60 27.87 9.15
CA ASN A 234 -34.92 27.91 8.53
C ASN A 234 -35.47 26.49 8.33
N LEU A 235 -34.63 25.58 7.85
CA LEU A 235 -35.00 24.18 7.66
C LEU A 235 -35.43 23.51 8.96
N LEU A 236 -34.68 23.69 10.05
CA LEU A 236 -35.02 23.12 11.35
C LEU A 236 -36.27 23.77 11.95
N ASN A 237 -36.40 25.10 11.81
CA ASN A 237 -37.55 25.87 12.28
C ASN A 237 -38.85 25.44 11.59
N ASP A 238 -38.83 25.27 10.26
CA ASP A 238 -39.99 24.84 9.47
C ASP A 238 -40.48 23.44 9.85
N LEU A 239 -39.60 22.60 10.40
CA LEU A 239 -39.90 21.28 10.92
C LEU A 239 -40.32 21.27 12.41
N GLY A 240 -40.40 22.45 13.02
CA GLY A 240 -40.78 22.64 14.42
C GLY A 240 -39.72 22.17 15.42
N LEU A 241 -38.44 22.13 15.03
CA LEU A 241 -37.34 21.83 15.94
C LEU A 241 -36.93 23.08 16.73
N PRO A 242 -36.42 22.93 17.97
CA PRO A 242 -36.11 24.06 18.82
C PRO A 242 -34.86 24.77 18.32
N VAL A 243 -35.00 25.98 17.76
CA VAL A 243 -33.89 26.84 17.33
C VAL A 243 -34.09 28.25 17.90
N PRO A 244 -33.00 29.03 18.13
CA PRO A 244 -33.14 30.42 18.58
C PRO A 244 -33.92 31.25 17.55
N GLN A 245 -34.63 32.30 17.97
CA GLN A 245 -35.22 33.21 16.99
C GLN A 245 -34.12 33.98 16.28
N GLN A 246 -34.08 33.91 14.95
CA GLN A 246 -33.00 34.48 14.13
C GLN A 246 -33.54 35.50 13.11
N ARG A 247 -32.78 36.58 12.90
CA ARG A 247 -33.04 37.60 11.86
C ARG A 247 -31.72 38.08 11.24
N MET A 248 -31.73 38.36 9.94
CA MET A 248 -30.62 39.02 9.26
C MET A 248 -30.67 40.54 9.39
N ALA A 249 -29.51 41.15 9.68
CA ALA A 249 -29.29 42.58 9.67
C ALA A 249 -28.14 42.96 8.72
N TYR A 250 -28.36 44.00 7.90
CA TYR A 250 -27.38 44.55 6.97
C TYR A 250 -26.82 45.91 7.41
N SER A 251 -27.35 46.45 8.51
CA SER A 251 -26.84 47.65 9.18
C SER A 251 -27.01 47.53 10.70
N ASP A 252 -26.25 48.34 11.42
CA ASP A 252 -26.35 48.53 12.87
C ASP A 252 -27.77 48.95 13.29
N VAL A 253 -28.38 49.90 12.58
CA VAL A 253 -29.77 50.34 12.82
C VAL A 253 -30.75 49.18 12.64
N GLN A 254 -30.56 48.35 11.62
CA GLN A 254 -31.38 47.17 11.43
C GLN A 254 -31.15 46.15 12.54
N ALA A 255 -29.90 45.94 12.97
CA ALA A 255 -29.55 45.01 14.04
C ALA A 255 -30.23 45.39 15.37
N VAL A 256 -30.19 46.66 15.75
CA VAL A 256 -30.90 47.17 16.94
C VAL A 256 -32.41 46.96 16.83
N LYS A 257 -33.00 47.23 15.66
CA LYS A 257 -34.44 47.01 15.44
C LYS A 257 -34.80 45.52 15.58
N MET A 258 -33.98 44.62 15.05
CA MET A 258 -34.19 43.18 15.16
C MET A 258 -34.01 42.71 16.62
N ALA A 259 -32.99 43.21 17.32
CA ALA A 259 -32.76 42.90 18.72
C ALA A 259 -33.96 43.27 19.61
N LYS A 260 -34.53 44.47 19.41
CA LYS A 260 -35.76 44.90 20.10
C LYS A 260 -36.98 44.03 19.76
N SER A 261 -37.06 43.52 18.53
CA SER A 261 -38.17 42.66 18.09
C SER A 261 -38.07 41.25 18.65
N ILE A 262 -36.86 40.72 18.80
CA ILE A 262 -36.60 39.38 19.38
C ILE A 262 -36.75 39.44 20.90
N GLY A 263 -36.29 40.53 21.51
CA GLY A 263 -36.22 40.71 22.96
C GLY A 263 -34.80 40.44 23.47
N TYR A 264 -34.33 41.29 24.40
CA TYR A 264 -33.02 41.16 25.03
C TYR A 264 -33.02 40.07 26.12
N PRO A 265 -31.88 39.40 26.37
CA PRO A 265 -30.58 39.55 25.68
C PRO A 265 -30.52 38.87 24.30
N VAL A 266 -29.62 39.35 23.44
CA VAL A 266 -29.39 38.83 22.08
C VAL A 266 -27.93 38.47 21.81
N VAL A 267 -27.72 37.68 20.76
CA VAL A 267 -26.41 37.30 20.21
C VAL A 267 -26.25 37.90 18.82
N LEU A 268 -25.08 38.46 18.53
CA LEU A 268 -24.71 38.88 17.18
C LEU A 268 -23.57 38.00 16.66
N LYS A 269 -23.72 37.47 15.44
CA LYS A 269 -22.68 36.64 14.80
C LYS A 269 -22.63 36.87 13.29
N PRO A 270 -21.44 36.78 12.67
CA PRO A 270 -21.33 36.74 11.21
C PRO A 270 -22.01 35.47 10.65
N LEU A 271 -22.60 35.62 9.46
CA LEU A 271 -23.31 34.53 8.76
C LEU A 271 -22.40 33.32 8.50
N ASN A 272 -21.15 33.58 8.09
CA ASN A 272 -20.25 32.58 7.52
C ASN A 272 -18.87 32.48 8.20
N ALA A 273 -18.76 32.85 9.48
CA ALA A 273 -17.54 32.61 10.26
C ALA A 273 -17.66 31.39 11.18
N ASN A 274 -16.53 30.71 11.37
CA ASN A 274 -16.37 29.48 12.14
C ASN A 274 -15.68 29.74 13.50
N HIS A 275 -15.77 28.76 14.41
CA HIS A 275 -15.07 28.74 15.70
C HIS A 275 -15.32 29.97 16.60
N GLY A 276 -16.52 30.55 16.54
CA GLY A 276 -16.88 31.69 17.40
C GLY A 276 -16.21 33.02 17.04
N ARG A 277 -15.47 33.11 15.92
CA ARG A 277 -14.88 34.38 15.47
C ARG A 277 -15.97 35.38 15.11
N GLY A 278 -15.83 36.61 15.62
CA GLY A 278 -16.82 37.68 15.39
C GLY A 278 -18.13 37.51 16.16
N VAL A 279 -18.23 36.57 17.10
CA VAL A 279 -19.45 36.35 17.89
C VAL A 279 -19.44 37.23 19.14
N SER A 280 -20.55 37.89 19.42
CA SER A 280 -20.79 38.64 20.65
C SER A 280 -22.08 38.16 21.30
N ILE A 281 -22.00 37.78 22.57
CA ILE A 281 -23.09 37.16 23.33
C ILE A 281 -23.57 38.06 24.46
N ASP A 282 -24.74 37.74 25.03
CA ASP A 282 -25.35 38.42 26.18
C ASP A 282 -25.47 39.95 26.03
N LEU A 283 -25.84 40.39 24.83
CA LEU A 283 -26.01 41.81 24.53
C LEU A 283 -27.36 42.25 25.09
N THR A 284 -27.35 43.23 25.99
CA THR A 284 -28.54 43.72 26.73
C THR A 284 -28.92 45.16 26.38
N THR A 285 -28.03 45.91 25.71
CA THR A 285 -28.27 47.31 25.33
C THR A 285 -28.10 47.59 23.83
N GLU A 286 -28.60 48.73 23.38
CA GLU A 286 -28.47 49.16 21.98
C GLU A 286 -27.02 49.45 21.60
N GLU A 287 -26.27 50.10 22.50
CA GLU A 287 -24.86 50.44 22.29
C GLU A 287 -24.00 49.18 22.15
N GLN A 288 -24.27 48.15 22.96
CA GLN A 288 -23.60 46.86 22.86
C GLN A 288 -23.87 46.19 21.50
N VAL A 289 -25.11 46.24 21.01
CA VAL A 289 -25.49 45.68 19.70
C VAL A 289 -24.80 46.41 18.55
N ILE A 290 -24.67 47.73 18.61
CA ILE A 290 -23.98 48.52 17.56
C ILE A 290 -22.49 48.14 17.52
N THR A 291 -21.82 48.09 18.66
CA THR A 291 -20.42 47.68 18.76
C THR A 291 -20.21 46.24 18.27
N ALA A 292 -21.07 45.33 18.72
CA ALA A 292 -21.04 43.93 18.31
C ALA A 292 -21.28 43.75 16.81
N PHE A 293 -22.16 44.55 16.19
CA PHE A 293 -22.40 44.51 14.75
C PHE A 293 -21.14 44.89 13.96
N ALA A 294 -20.44 45.94 14.38
CA ALA A 294 -19.17 46.34 13.75
C ALA A 294 -18.11 45.23 13.89
N PHE A 295 -17.98 44.64 15.08
CA PHE A 295 -17.05 43.55 15.35
C PHE A 295 -17.36 42.29 14.51
N ALA A 296 -18.63 41.88 14.44
CA ALA A 296 -19.07 40.75 13.62
C ALA A 296 -18.81 41.00 12.12
N ARG A 297 -19.01 42.24 11.65
CA ARG A 297 -18.74 42.64 10.26
C ARG A 297 -17.27 42.64 9.90
N GLU A 298 -16.38 42.97 10.82
CA GLU A 298 -14.94 42.94 10.58
C GLU A 298 -14.41 41.51 10.42
N HIS A 299 -15.06 40.55 11.08
CA HIS A 299 -14.65 39.15 11.11
C HIS A 299 -15.43 38.25 10.12
N GLY A 300 -16.49 38.76 9.48
CA GLY A 300 -17.28 38.08 8.46
C GLY A 300 -16.95 38.54 7.05
N THR A 301 -17.10 37.67 6.05
CA THR A 301 -16.97 38.05 4.63
C THR A 301 -18.29 38.45 3.99
N SER A 302 -19.43 38.13 4.64
CA SER A 302 -20.75 38.59 4.24
C SER A 302 -21.05 40.00 4.76
N ARG A 303 -21.91 40.73 4.04
CA ARG A 303 -22.47 42.01 4.51
C ARG A 303 -23.57 41.82 5.57
N ALA A 304 -24.10 40.62 5.71
CA ALA A 304 -25.13 40.29 6.68
C ALA A 304 -24.53 39.83 8.02
N VAL A 305 -25.12 40.31 9.12
CA VAL A 305 -24.88 39.84 10.49
C VAL A 305 -26.18 39.25 11.01
N LEU A 306 -26.08 38.09 11.65
CA LEU A 306 -27.20 37.41 12.30
C LEU A 306 -27.44 38.00 13.69
N VAL A 307 -28.70 38.30 13.99
CA VAL A 307 -29.19 38.64 15.33
C VAL A 307 -30.06 37.51 15.82
N GLU A 308 -29.69 36.92 16.96
CA GLU A 308 -30.36 35.76 17.55
C GLU A 308 -30.81 36.01 18.99
N SER A 309 -31.90 35.35 19.40
CA SER A 309 -32.26 35.29 20.82
C SER A 309 -31.17 34.58 21.62
N PHE A 310 -30.76 35.13 22.75
CA PHE A 310 -29.78 34.48 23.62
C PHE A 310 -30.38 33.25 24.30
N LEU A 311 -29.68 32.12 24.19
CA LEU A 311 -30.04 30.87 24.87
C LEU A 311 -29.11 30.65 26.07
N THR A 312 -29.70 30.34 27.21
CA THR A 312 -28.96 29.92 28.42
C THR A 312 -28.99 28.41 28.54
N GLY A 313 -27.92 27.83 29.09
CA GLY A 313 -27.84 26.39 29.31
C GLY A 313 -26.43 25.86 29.23
N LEU A 314 -26.31 24.56 29.44
CA LEU A 314 -25.08 23.81 29.28
C LEU A 314 -24.94 23.35 27.82
N ASP A 315 -23.71 23.35 27.32
CA ASP A 315 -23.35 23.00 25.96
C ASP A 315 -23.18 21.48 25.78
N HIS A 316 -24.02 20.89 24.92
CA HIS A 316 -23.98 19.47 24.59
C HIS A 316 -23.71 19.25 23.11
N ARG A 317 -22.70 18.43 22.81
CA ARG A 317 -22.42 17.88 21.49
C ARG A 317 -23.13 16.54 21.36
N MET A 318 -24.11 16.45 20.48
CA MET A 318 -24.88 15.23 20.21
C MET A 318 -24.48 14.67 18.84
N LEU A 319 -23.94 13.45 18.80
CA LEU A 319 -23.47 12.81 17.57
C LEU A 319 -24.48 11.78 17.09
N VAL A 320 -24.97 11.98 15.86
CA VAL A 320 -25.86 11.06 15.16
C VAL A 320 -25.08 10.41 14.02
N VAL A 321 -25.17 9.10 13.91
CA VAL A 321 -24.56 8.29 12.85
C VAL A 321 -25.63 7.36 12.30
N ASN A 322 -25.79 7.34 10.98
CA ASN A 322 -26.76 6.50 10.28
C ASN A 322 -28.19 6.63 10.84
N GLY A 323 -28.60 7.85 11.19
CA GLY A 323 -29.92 8.16 11.73
C GLY A 323 -30.13 7.85 13.23
N GLU A 324 -29.12 7.32 13.93
CA GLU A 324 -29.20 7.03 15.36
C GLU A 324 -28.27 7.93 16.18
N LEU A 325 -28.75 8.44 17.32
CA LEU A 325 -27.89 9.13 18.28
C LEU A 325 -26.96 8.11 18.96
N VAL A 326 -25.66 8.21 18.69
CA VAL A 326 -24.65 7.27 19.19
C VAL A 326 -23.87 7.78 20.39
N ALA A 327 -23.76 9.10 20.56
CA ALA A 327 -23.04 9.69 21.69
C ALA A 327 -23.53 11.11 22.02
N VAL A 328 -23.43 11.49 23.30
CA VAL A 328 -23.68 12.84 23.80
C VAL A 328 -22.56 13.22 24.74
N ALA A 329 -21.95 14.39 24.55
CA ALA A 329 -20.94 14.93 25.43
C ALA A 329 -21.32 16.33 25.89
N LYS A 330 -21.34 16.58 27.19
CA LYS A 330 -21.37 17.92 27.75
C LYS A 330 -19.96 18.51 27.68
N ARG A 331 -19.80 19.64 27.00
CA ARG A 331 -18.52 20.35 26.91
C ARG A 331 -18.42 21.37 28.04
N VAL A 332 -17.26 21.44 28.68
CA VAL A 332 -16.98 22.42 29.74
C VAL A 332 -15.78 23.26 29.32
N PRO A 333 -15.89 24.61 29.34
CA PRO A 333 -14.74 25.48 29.05
C PRO A 333 -13.55 25.20 29.97
N GLY A 334 -12.36 25.47 29.45
CA GLY A 334 -11.12 25.34 30.23
C GLY A 334 -11.21 26.19 31.50
N HIS A 335 -10.96 25.57 32.65
CA HIS A 335 -11.14 26.21 33.96
C HIS A 335 -10.15 25.68 34.99
N VAL A 336 -9.98 26.46 36.05
CA VAL A 336 -9.32 26.06 37.29
C VAL A 336 -10.35 26.06 38.43
N ILE A 337 -10.10 25.24 39.44
CA ILE A 337 -10.92 25.17 40.65
C ILE A 337 -10.05 25.63 41.82
N GLY A 338 -10.50 26.66 42.53
CA GLY A 338 -9.79 27.18 43.70
C GLY A 338 -9.67 26.14 44.80
N ASP A 339 -8.49 26.04 45.40
CA ASP A 339 -8.24 25.23 46.59
C ASP A 339 -8.08 26.11 47.85
N GLY A 340 -8.13 27.44 47.70
CA GLY A 340 -7.92 28.43 48.75
C GLY A 340 -6.44 28.62 49.15
N LEU A 341 -5.49 28.02 48.43
CA LEU A 341 -4.06 28.03 48.76
C LEU A 341 -3.19 28.50 47.59
N ASN A 342 -3.41 27.94 46.40
CA ASN A 342 -2.60 28.16 45.21
C ASN A 342 -3.14 29.32 44.36
N THR A 343 -2.24 30.05 43.70
CA THR A 343 -2.62 31.09 42.74
C THR A 343 -3.20 30.47 41.46
N ILE A 344 -3.92 31.25 40.66
CA ILE A 344 -4.46 30.77 39.37
C ILE A 344 -3.33 30.22 38.48
N SER A 345 -2.17 30.87 38.44
CA SER A 345 -0.99 30.38 37.70
C SER A 345 -0.54 29.00 38.19
N GLN A 346 -0.41 28.83 39.51
CA GLN A 346 -0.05 27.54 40.11
C GLN A 346 -1.11 26.46 39.88
N LEU A 347 -2.40 26.82 39.91
CA LEU A 347 -3.49 25.88 39.62
C LEU A 347 -3.46 25.43 38.15
N VAL A 348 -3.08 26.30 37.22
CA VAL A 348 -2.88 25.93 35.81
C VAL A 348 -1.72 24.93 35.69
N ASP A 349 -0.59 25.20 36.35
CA ASP A 349 0.56 24.30 36.36
C ASP A 349 0.18 22.92 36.91
N ILE A 350 -0.48 22.87 38.08
CA ILE A 350 -0.95 21.63 38.71
C ILE A 350 -1.91 20.86 37.79
N ILE A 351 -2.86 21.53 37.14
CA ILE A 351 -3.79 20.87 36.20
C ILE A 351 -3.03 20.30 34.99
N ASN A 352 -1.98 20.98 34.53
CA ASN A 352 -1.16 20.56 33.41
C ASN A 352 -0.19 19.42 33.74
N GLU A 353 0.03 19.11 35.03
CA GLU A 353 0.75 17.89 35.47
C GLU A 353 -0.01 16.59 35.12
N ASP A 354 -1.31 16.67 34.78
CA ASP A 354 -2.07 15.51 34.31
C ASP A 354 -1.36 14.88 33.09
N PRO A 355 -0.92 13.61 33.17
CA PRO A 355 -0.17 12.98 32.09
C PRO A 355 -0.98 12.86 30.80
N ARG A 356 -2.31 13.05 30.83
CA ARG A 356 -3.20 13.08 29.66
C ARG A 356 -3.19 14.43 28.95
N ARG A 357 -2.64 15.49 29.54
CA ARG A 357 -2.46 16.81 28.91
C ARG A 357 -1.11 16.89 28.18
N GLY A 358 -1.15 17.43 26.96
CA GLY A 358 0.03 17.64 26.12
C GLY A 358 -0.11 18.88 25.25
N VAL A 359 0.94 19.16 24.48
CA VAL A 359 1.00 20.35 23.62
C VAL A 359 0.16 20.10 22.37
N GLY A 360 -0.76 21.01 22.07
CA GLY A 360 -1.66 20.89 20.92
C GLY A 360 -2.56 19.64 20.98
N HIS A 361 -2.35 18.69 20.06
CA HIS A 361 -3.13 17.45 19.96
C HIS A 361 -2.31 16.19 20.26
N GLU A 362 -1.14 16.35 20.87
CA GLU A 362 -0.25 15.24 21.24
C GLU A 362 -0.93 14.20 22.15
N LYS A 363 -1.73 14.66 23.11
CA LYS A 363 -2.42 13.80 24.08
C LYS A 363 -3.93 13.99 24.09
N VAL A 364 -4.63 13.19 24.88
CA VAL A 364 -6.10 13.18 24.96
C VAL A 364 -6.67 14.54 25.38
N LEU A 365 -5.96 15.28 26.23
CA LEU A 365 -6.30 16.63 26.68
C LEU A 365 -5.24 17.64 26.21
N THR A 366 -5.66 18.87 25.97
CA THR A 366 -4.75 19.97 25.62
C THR A 366 -4.38 20.74 26.89
N GLN A 367 -3.13 21.17 27.03
CA GLN A 367 -2.70 22.00 28.15
C GLN A 367 -3.47 23.32 28.22
N LEU A 368 -3.67 23.83 29.44
CA LEU A 368 -4.20 25.16 29.68
C LEU A 368 -3.06 26.18 29.66
N GLU A 369 -3.28 27.29 28.96
CA GLU A 369 -2.31 28.39 28.91
C GLU A 369 -2.99 29.69 29.35
N LEU A 370 -2.25 30.53 30.09
CA LEU A 370 -2.63 31.90 30.40
C LEU A 370 -2.33 32.82 29.19
N ASP A 371 -3.01 32.55 28.09
CA ASP A 371 -2.91 33.33 26.86
C ASP A 371 -3.68 34.66 26.94
N THR A 372 -3.65 35.44 25.86
CA THR A 372 -4.35 36.74 25.79
C THR A 372 -5.85 36.65 26.12
N GLN A 373 -6.50 35.51 25.82
CA GLN A 373 -7.91 35.32 26.15
C GLN A 373 -8.11 35.06 27.64
N ALA A 374 -7.28 34.21 28.25
CA ALA A 374 -7.31 33.97 29.69
C ALA A 374 -7.05 35.26 30.47
N MET A 375 -6.05 36.04 30.05
CA MET A 375 -5.69 37.31 30.67
C MET A 375 -6.82 38.33 30.59
N ARG A 376 -7.54 38.39 29.47
CA ARG A 376 -8.72 39.25 29.33
C ARG A 376 -9.85 38.85 30.28
N LEU A 377 -10.13 37.56 30.43
CA LEU A 377 -11.18 37.08 31.34
C LEU A 377 -10.82 37.34 32.80
N LEU A 378 -9.52 37.25 33.15
CA LEU A 378 -9.02 37.65 34.47
C LEU A 378 -9.27 39.14 34.71
N GLU A 379 -8.93 40.00 33.76
CA GLU A 379 -9.15 41.44 33.85
C GLU A 379 -10.65 41.80 33.98
N GLU A 380 -11.52 41.16 33.21
CA GLU A 380 -12.98 41.35 33.29
C GLU A 380 -13.57 40.93 34.66
N ALA A 381 -12.90 40.02 35.37
CA ALA A 381 -13.30 39.54 36.69
C ALA A 381 -12.57 40.25 37.85
N ASP A 382 -11.80 41.31 37.57
CA ASP A 382 -10.91 41.99 38.53
C ASP A 382 -9.90 41.03 39.21
N PHE A 383 -9.49 39.98 38.52
CA PHE A 383 -8.50 38.98 38.97
C PHE A 383 -7.15 39.15 38.26
N THR A 384 -6.10 38.58 38.85
CA THR A 384 -4.75 38.45 38.29
C THR A 384 -4.27 37.01 38.36
N GLU A 385 -3.20 36.67 37.64
CA GLU A 385 -2.58 35.33 37.70
C GLU A 385 -2.13 34.92 39.12
N GLU A 386 -1.86 35.91 39.97
CA GLU A 386 -1.47 35.76 41.38
C GLU A 386 -2.66 35.65 42.34
N THR A 387 -3.90 35.72 41.82
CA THR A 387 -5.11 35.62 42.65
C THR A 387 -5.27 34.20 43.19
N VAL A 388 -5.53 34.06 44.49
CA VAL A 388 -5.86 32.78 45.12
C VAL A 388 -7.38 32.64 45.18
N LEU A 389 -7.92 31.71 44.39
CA LEU A 389 -9.36 31.46 44.34
C LEU A 389 -9.84 30.77 45.62
N PRO A 390 -10.97 31.20 46.19
CA PRO A 390 -11.63 30.49 47.29
C PRO A 390 -11.87 29.01 46.98
N LYS A 391 -11.82 28.18 48.03
CA LYS A 391 -11.97 26.73 47.87
C LYS A 391 -13.32 26.37 47.25
N GLY A 392 -13.28 25.69 46.10
CA GLY A 392 -14.43 25.23 45.33
C GLY A 392 -14.98 26.26 44.34
N GLU A 393 -14.40 27.46 44.25
CA GLU A 393 -14.76 28.45 43.24
C GLU A 393 -14.18 28.05 41.88
N ILE A 394 -15.00 28.09 40.84
CA ILE A 394 -14.58 27.73 39.47
C ILE A 394 -14.33 29.02 38.70
N PHE A 395 -13.14 29.15 38.14
CA PHE A 395 -12.81 30.24 37.24
C PHE A 395 -12.54 29.72 35.83
N TYR A 396 -13.32 30.21 34.87
CA TYR A 396 -13.20 29.82 33.47
C TYR A 396 -12.13 30.67 32.77
N LEU A 397 -11.11 30.00 32.25
CA LEU A 397 -10.04 30.62 31.47
C LEU A 397 -10.44 30.77 29.98
N ARG A 398 -11.60 30.25 29.58
CA ARG A 398 -12.11 30.32 28.21
C ARG A 398 -13.62 30.57 28.22
N SER A 399 -14.11 31.36 27.25
CA SER A 399 -15.54 31.64 27.06
C SER A 399 -16.28 30.57 26.25
N THR A 400 -15.55 29.70 25.54
CA THR A 400 -16.12 28.62 24.72
C THR A 400 -15.58 27.27 25.15
N ALA A 401 -16.41 26.23 25.04
CA ALA A 401 -16.09 24.88 25.49
C ALA A 401 -15.31 24.07 24.45
N ASN A 402 -14.20 24.63 23.95
CA ASN A 402 -13.36 23.99 22.95
C ASN A 402 -12.27 23.13 23.59
N LEU A 403 -12.20 21.84 23.22
CA LEU A 403 -11.15 20.93 23.71
C LEU A 403 -9.74 21.36 23.26
N SER A 404 -9.62 22.06 22.12
CA SER A 404 -8.35 22.57 21.61
C SER A 404 -7.76 23.71 22.44
N THR A 405 -8.54 24.32 23.33
CA THR A 405 -8.11 25.40 24.23
C THR A 405 -8.20 24.96 25.69
N GLY A 406 -8.01 23.65 25.95
CA GLY A 406 -7.95 23.07 27.29
C GLY A 406 -9.30 22.77 27.95
N GLY A 407 -10.41 22.88 27.22
CA GLY A 407 -11.73 22.45 27.67
C GLY A 407 -11.84 20.93 27.89
N THR A 408 -12.82 20.51 28.69
CA THR A 408 -13.07 19.10 29.04
C THR A 408 -14.41 18.62 28.48
N ALA A 409 -14.59 17.31 28.42
CA ALA A 409 -15.83 16.68 27.95
C ALA A 409 -16.31 15.61 28.92
N ILE A 410 -17.61 15.61 29.21
CA ILE A 410 -18.28 14.65 30.10
C ILE A 410 -19.28 13.86 29.25
N ASP A 411 -19.16 12.54 29.23
CA ASP A 411 -20.12 11.67 28.53
C ASP A 411 -21.49 11.67 29.22
N MET A 412 -22.54 11.97 28.46
CA MET A 412 -23.94 12.05 28.92
C MET A 412 -24.86 11.12 28.12
N THR A 413 -24.29 10.19 27.36
CA THR A 413 -25.03 9.39 26.36
C THR A 413 -26.13 8.52 26.98
N ASP A 414 -25.89 7.89 28.14
CA ASP A 414 -26.87 6.96 28.74
C ASP A 414 -27.97 7.69 29.54
N VAL A 415 -27.79 8.97 29.83
CA VAL A 415 -28.71 9.78 30.66
C VAL A 415 -29.52 10.80 29.86
N VAL A 416 -29.27 10.93 28.56
CA VAL A 416 -30.01 11.85 27.67
C VAL A 416 -31.50 11.50 27.63
N HIS A 417 -32.35 12.51 27.74
CA HIS A 417 -33.79 12.31 27.63
C HIS A 417 -34.19 11.85 26.20
N PRO A 418 -35.13 10.90 26.04
CA PRO A 418 -35.57 10.40 24.72
C PRO A 418 -36.07 11.49 23.75
N ASP A 419 -36.71 12.55 24.26
CA ASP A 419 -37.13 13.68 23.41
C ASP A 419 -35.95 14.44 22.81
N ASN A 420 -34.88 14.66 23.59
CA ASN A 420 -33.67 15.33 23.11
C ASN A 420 -32.95 14.45 22.08
N LYS A 421 -32.94 13.13 22.31
CA LYS A 421 -32.44 12.15 21.35
C LYS A 421 -33.18 12.23 20.01
N THR A 422 -34.51 12.13 20.05
CA THR A 422 -35.35 12.18 18.86
C THR A 422 -35.19 13.52 18.12
N MET A 423 -35.01 14.62 18.86
CA MET A 423 -34.75 15.95 18.29
C MET A 423 -33.44 15.96 17.49
N ALA A 424 -32.34 15.45 18.06
CA ALA A 424 -31.05 15.43 17.38
C ALA A 424 -31.07 14.54 16.13
N GLU A 425 -31.68 13.35 16.21
CA GLU A 425 -31.84 12.43 15.08
C GLU A 425 -32.64 13.09 13.94
N ARG A 426 -33.77 13.75 14.27
CA ARG A 426 -34.58 14.50 13.30
C ARG A 426 -33.82 15.68 12.70
N ALA A 427 -33.01 16.40 13.48
CA ALA A 427 -32.24 17.53 12.99
C ALA A 427 -31.21 17.10 11.94
N VAL A 428 -30.45 16.05 12.22
CA VAL A 428 -29.46 15.50 11.29
C VAL A 428 -30.12 14.93 10.03
N GLN A 429 -31.23 14.21 10.20
CA GLN A 429 -32.02 13.71 9.07
C GLN A 429 -32.60 14.83 8.20
N ALA A 430 -33.06 15.93 8.81
CA ALA A 430 -33.61 17.08 8.10
C ALA A 430 -32.58 17.73 7.19
N VAL A 431 -31.37 17.97 7.69
CA VAL A 431 -30.24 18.50 6.91
C VAL A 431 -29.81 17.50 5.83
N GLY A 432 -30.02 16.20 6.07
CA GLY A 432 -29.71 15.12 5.12
C GLY A 432 -28.29 14.57 5.28
N LEU A 433 -27.74 14.64 6.49
CA LEU A 433 -26.42 14.12 6.85
C LEU A 433 -26.52 12.66 7.33
N ASP A 434 -25.55 11.85 6.93
CA ASP A 434 -25.32 10.48 7.39
C ASP A 434 -24.55 10.44 8.72
N VAL A 435 -23.59 11.35 8.88
CA VAL A 435 -22.86 11.62 10.13
C VAL A 435 -23.02 13.10 10.45
N GLY A 436 -23.66 13.42 11.59
CA GLY A 436 -23.97 14.79 11.96
C GLY A 436 -23.76 15.06 13.44
N GLY A 437 -23.16 16.21 13.76
CA GLY A 437 -23.05 16.70 15.15
C GLY A 437 -23.99 17.86 15.39
N VAL A 438 -24.90 17.71 16.36
CA VAL A 438 -25.84 18.75 16.79
C VAL A 438 -25.28 19.40 18.06
N ASP A 439 -25.13 20.73 18.05
CA ASP A 439 -24.86 21.50 19.26
C ASP A 439 -26.17 21.95 19.87
N PHE A 440 -26.40 21.53 21.10
CA PHE A 440 -27.65 21.72 21.79
C PHE A 440 -27.43 22.36 23.17
N LEU A 441 -28.07 23.50 23.39
CA LEU A 441 -28.08 24.18 24.68
C LEU A 441 -29.35 23.83 25.44
N THR A 442 -29.20 23.35 26.66
CA THR A 442 -30.30 23.17 27.62
C THR A 442 -29.77 23.21 29.04
N ALA A 443 -30.62 23.54 30.02
CA ALA A 443 -30.24 23.55 31.42
C ALA A 443 -29.89 22.14 31.95
N ASP A 444 -30.58 21.11 31.45
CA ASP A 444 -30.38 19.72 31.88
C ASP A 444 -30.75 18.73 30.76
N ILE A 445 -29.75 18.03 30.20
CA ILE A 445 -29.94 17.09 29.09
C ILE A 445 -30.75 15.84 29.47
N THR A 446 -30.94 15.58 30.77
CA THR A 446 -31.70 14.44 31.30
C THR A 446 -33.21 14.69 31.32
N GLN A 447 -33.64 15.93 31.08
CA GLN A 447 -35.04 16.34 31.00
C GLN A 447 -35.43 16.73 29.56
N SER A 448 -36.72 16.71 29.25
CA SER A 448 -37.21 17.06 27.91
C SER A 448 -37.03 18.55 27.62
N TYR A 449 -36.45 18.88 26.46
CA TYR A 449 -36.40 20.27 25.97
C TYR A 449 -37.79 20.91 25.83
N LYS A 450 -38.85 20.10 25.72
CA LYS A 450 -40.24 20.57 25.64
C LYS A 450 -40.71 21.18 26.97
N ASP A 451 -40.15 20.72 28.08
CA ASP A 451 -40.58 21.12 29.43
C ASP A 451 -39.68 22.23 30.00
N ILE A 452 -38.36 22.08 29.86
CA ILE A 452 -37.38 23.02 30.44
C ILE A 452 -36.78 23.99 29.41
N GLY A 453 -37.15 23.84 28.14
CA GLY A 453 -36.58 24.60 27.04
C GLY A 453 -35.20 24.08 26.59
N GLY A 454 -34.70 24.74 25.56
CA GLY A 454 -33.42 24.45 24.92
C GLY A 454 -33.46 24.83 23.45
N GLY A 455 -32.31 24.80 22.79
CA GLY A 455 -32.23 25.12 21.37
C GLY A 455 -30.99 24.54 20.70
N ILE A 456 -31.17 24.12 19.45
CA ILE A 456 -30.11 23.74 18.53
C ILE A 456 -29.40 25.02 18.08
N VAL A 457 -28.09 25.07 18.32
CA VAL A 457 -27.24 26.21 17.95
C VAL A 457 -26.65 26.02 16.57
N GLU A 458 -26.18 24.81 16.27
CA GLU A 458 -25.58 24.44 15.00
C GLU A 458 -25.73 22.93 14.72
N VAL A 459 -25.69 22.57 13.43
CA VAL A 459 -25.58 21.19 12.96
C VAL A 459 -24.36 21.11 12.04
N ASN A 460 -23.48 20.15 12.27
CA ASN A 460 -22.18 20.06 11.60
C ASN A 460 -22.06 18.76 10.79
N ALA A 461 -21.62 18.88 9.53
CA ALA A 461 -21.31 17.74 8.67
C ALA A 461 -19.98 17.02 8.98
N ALA A 462 -19.03 17.70 9.63
CA ALA A 462 -17.73 17.12 10.01
C ALA A 462 -17.53 17.14 11.53
N PRO A 463 -18.36 16.42 12.31
CA PRO A 463 -18.25 16.46 13.76
C PRO A 463 -16.92 15.86 14.25
N GLY A 464 -16.33 16.47 15.29
CA GLY A 464 -15.17 15.91 15.97
C GLY A 464 -15.54 14.71 16.84
N PHE A 465 -14.71 13.66 16.84
CA PHE A 465 -14.96 12.44 17.62
C PHE A 465 -14.22 12.40 18.95
N ARG A 466 -13.19 13.23 19.12
CA ARG A 466 -12.29 13.22 20.30
C ARG A 466 -13.05 13.23 21.63
N MET A 467 -14.07 14.08 21.77
CA MET A 467 -14.86 14.18 23.00
C MET A 467 -15.69 12.94 23.33
N HIS A 468 -16.00 12.10 22.33
CA HIS A 468 -16.80 10.89 22.50
C HIS A 468 -15.92 9.65 22.66
N VAL A 469 -14.81 9.58 21.91
CA VAL A 469 -13.86 8.46 21.97
C VAL A 469 -13.05 8.50 23.26
N ALA A 470 -12.68 9.69 23.74
CA ALA A 470 -11.87 9.85 24.93
C ALA A 470 -12.36 11.03 25.78
N PRO A 471 -13.53 10.92 26.44
CA PRO A 471 -14.04 11.95 27.32
C PRO A 471 -13.15 12.11 28.56
N SER A 472 -13.11 13.32 29.13
CA SER A 472 -12.40 13.60 30.39
C SER A 472 -13.04 12.86 31.57
N GLU A 473 -14.37 12.74 31.54
CA GLU A 473 -15.19 12.03 32.53
C GLU A 473 -16.28 11.19 31.83
N GLY A 474 -16.61 10.03 32.39
CA GLY A 474 -17.62 9.12 31.86
C GLY A 474 -17.04 8.04 30.92
N LYS A 475 -17.92 7.41 30.12
CA LYS A 475 -17.55 6.21 29.34
C LYS A 475 -17.15 6.56 27.90
N PRO A 476 -15.97 6.10 27.43
CA PRO A 476 -15.62 6.11 26.00
C PRO A 476 -16.71 5.49 25.10
N ARG A 477 -17.03 6.15 23.99
CA ARG A 477 -18.02 5.71 23.01
C ARG A 477 -17.33 5.35 21.69
N ASP A 478 -17.61 4.14 21.19
CA ASP A 478 -17.12 3.68 19.89
C ASP A 478 -17.95 4.27 18.74
N VAL A 479 -17.73 5.57 18.48
CA VAL A 479 -18.41 6.29 17.41
C VAL A 479 -17.81 5.99 16.05
N ALA A 480 -16.50 5.73 15.99
CA ALA A 480 -15.81 5.39 14.75
C ALA A 480 -16.26 4.02 14.21
N GLY A 481 -16.38 3.01 15.08
CA GLY A 481 -16.92 1.70 14.72
C GLY A 481 -18.30 1.80 14.09
N LYS A 482 -19.18 2.66 14.63
CA LYS A 482 -20.53 2.90 14.06
C LYS A 482 -20.49 3.47 12.64
N VAL A 483 -19.56 4.37 12.35
CA VAL A 483 -19.37 4.91 10.98
C VAL A 483 -18.82 3.82 10.06
N ILE A 484 -17.85 3.03 10.52
CA ILE A 484 -17.32 1.92 9.73
C ILE A 484 -18.40 0.85 9.47
N ASP A 485 -19.28 0.57 10.42
CA ASP A 485 -20.43 -0.33 10.25
C ASP A 485 -21.44 0.19 9.22
N MET A 486 -21.65 1.51 9.17
CA MET A 486 -22.48 2.16 8.17
C MET A 486 -21.87 2.04 6.76
N LEU A 487 -20.57 2.30 6.62
CA LEU A 487 -19.87 2.24 5.33
C LEU A 487 -19.63 0.80 4.85
N PHE A 488 -19.37 -0.11 5.79
CA PHE A 488 -19.10 -1.53 5.55
C PHE A 488 -19.95 -2.41 6.46
N PRO A 489 -21.25 -2.57 6.11
CA PRO A 489 -22.12 -3.56 6.76
C PRO A 489 -21.44 -4.94 6.82
N PRO A 490 -21.53 -5.69 7.93
CA PRO A 490 -20.77 -6.94 8.11
C PRO A 490 -20.93 -8.00 7.02
N ALA A 491 -22.02 -7.98 6.27
CA ALA A 491 -22.28 -8.91 5.17
C ALA A 491 -21.60 -8.53 3.85
N LEU A 492 -21.03 -7.32 3.73
CA LEU A 492 -20.44 -6.83 2.50
C LEU A 492 -18.91 -7.01 2.49
N PRO A 493 -18.32 -7.44 1.37
CA PRO A 493 -16.87 -7.46 1.23
C PRO A 493 -16.27 -6.06 1.30
N THR A 494 -15.06 -5.97 1.84
CA THR A 494 -14.27 -4.74 1.88
C THR A 494 -13.11 -4.76 0.88
N ARG A 495 -12.81 -5.95 0.34
CA ARG A 495 -11.70 -6.23 -0.58
C ARG A 495 -12.25 -6.87 -1.85
N ILE A 496 -11.68 -6.47 -2.99
CA ILE A 496 -11.77 -7.29 -4.20
C ILE A 496 -10.78 -8.45 -4.09
N PRO A 497 -11.04 -9.61 -4.70
CA PRO A 497 -10.06 -10.69 -4.74
C PRO A 497 -8.79 -10.27 -5.48
N ILE A 498 -7.64 -10.74 -5.03
CA ILE A 498 -6.32 -10.43 -5.59
C ILE A 498 -5.58 -11.72 -5.94
N ALA A 499 -5.10 -11.81 -7.18
CA ALA A 499 -4.17 -12.83 -7.64
C ALA A 499 -2.77 -12.24 -7.85
N GLY A 500 -1.82 -12.57 -6.98
CA GLY A 500 -0.41 -12.18 -7.12
C GLY A 500 0.36 -13.16 -8.00
N ILE A 501 1.07 -12.69 -9.03
CA ILE A 501 1.81 -13.57 -9.94
C ILE A 501 3.27 -13.13 -10.02
N THR A 502 4.18 -14.05 -9.73
CA THR A 502 5.62 -13.86 -9.95
C THR A 502 6.26 -15.08 -10.61
N GLY A 503 7.51 -14.92 -11.02
CA GLY A 503 8.29 -15.91 -11.77
C GLY A 503 9.41 -15.24 -12.57
N THR A 504 10.38 -16.00 -13.08
CA THR A 504 11.36 -15.46 -14.02
C THR A 504 10.71 -15.31 -15.40
N ASN A 505 10.17 -16.40 -15.95
CA ASN A 505 9.50 -16.46 -17.24
C ASN A 505 7.99 -16.76 -17.08
N GLY A 506 7.18 -16.45 -18.09
CA GLY A 506 5.75 -16.83 -18.14
C GLY A 506 4.75 -15.95 -17.36
N LYS A 507 5.23 -15.02 -16.52
CA LYS A 507 4.39 -14.10 -15.72
C LYS A 507 3.32 -13.39 -16.55
N THR A 508 3.75 -12.65 -17.57
CA THR A 508 2.87 -11.82 -18.42
C THR A 508 1.87 -12.67 -19.21
N THR A 509 2.28 -13.84 -19.70
CA THR A 509 1.35 -14.71 -20.42
C THR A 509 0.32 -15.31 -19.47
N THR A 510 0.75 -15.74 -18.29
CA THR A 510 -0.14 -16.29 -17.25
C THR A 510 -1.11 -15.24 -16.73
N SER A 511 -0.66 -14.02 -16.46
CA SER A 511 -1.53 -12.92 -16.02
C SER A 511 -2.58 -12.57 -17.08
N ARG A 512 -2.20 -12.56 -18.36
CA ARG A 512 -3.11 -12.34 -19.50
C ARG A 512 -4.10 -13.49 -19.69
N MET A 513 -3.66 -14.75 -19.58
CA MET A 513 -4.55 -15.91 -19.62
C MET A 513 -5.57 -15.88 -18.47
N LEU A 514 -5.11 -15.62 -17.24
CA LEU A 514 -5.98 -15.51 -16.07
C LEU A 514 -6.97 -14.35 -16.24
N SER A 515 -6.51 -13.17 -16.64
CA SER A 515 -7.37 -12.02 -16.91
C SER A 515 -8.44 -12.33 -17.96
N HIS A 516 -8.07 -13.06 -19.02
CA HIS A 516 -9.00 -13.49 -20.06
C HIS A 516 -10.05 -14.48 -19.55
N ILE A 517 -9.66 -15.47 -18.72
CA ILE A 517 -10.58 -16.37 -18.03
C ILE A 517 -11.56 -15.58 -17.15
N LEU A 518 -11.05 -14.65 -16.34
CA LEU A 518 -11.85 -13.88 -15.38
C LEU A 518 -12.85 -12.92 -16.06
N LYS A 519 -12.46 -12.29 -17.17
CA LYS A 519 -13.38 -11.49 -17.98
C LYS A 519 -14.49 -12.34 -18.60
N ASN A 520 -14.16 -13.52 -19.12
CA ASN A 520 -15.16 -14.46 -19.64
C ASN A 520 -16.10 -14.96 -18.54
N ALA A 521 -15.65 -14.99 -17.28
CA ALA A 521 -16.49 -15.26 -16.11
C ALA A 521 -17.35 -14.06 -15.67
N GLY A 522 -17.32 -12.94 -16.40
CA GLY A 522 -18.17 -11.76 -16.16
C GLY A 522 -17.61 -10.73 -15.19
N HIS A 523 -16.29 -10.73 -14.94
CA HIS A 523 -15.66 -9.75 -14.05
C HIS A 523 -14.97 -8.61 -14.80
N VAL A 524 -15.05 -7.40 -14.24
CA VAL A 524 -14.16 -6.29 -14.58
C VAL A 524 -12.80 -6.54 -13.93
N VAL A 525 -11.82 -6.91 -14.74
CA VAL A 525 -10.47 -7.27 -14.27
C VAL A 525 -9.53 -6.07 -14.34
N GLY A 526 -8.91 -5.73 -13.21
CA GLY A 526 -7.74 -4.85 -13.18
C GLY A 526 -6.46 -5.69 -13.22
N MET A 527 -5.60 -5.47 -14.21
CA MET A 527 -4.40 -6.27 -14.42
C MET A 527 -3.15 -5.39 -14.50
N THR A 528 -2.08 -5.80 -13.81
CA THR A 528 -0.75 -5.22 -14.00
C THR A 528 0.13 -6.18 -14.81
N SER A 529 1.04 -5.62 -15.60
CA SER A 529 1.92 -6.40 -16.48
C SER A 529 3.20 -5.64 -16.82
N THR A 530 4.12 -6.29 -17.55
CA THR A 530 5.40 -5.68 -18.00
C THR A 530 5.24 -4.49 -18.94
N ASP A 531 4.09 -4.33 -19.60
CA ASP A 531 3.86 -3.29 -20.62
C ASP A 531 2.73 -2.31 -20.26
N GLY A 532 1.96 -2.57 -19.21
CA GLY A 532 1.01 -1.60 -18.70
C GLY A 532 0.07 -2.08 -17.60
N VAL A 533 -0.78 -1.14 -17.16
CA VAL A 533 -1.97 -1.39 -16.34
C VAL A 533 -3.18 -1.44 -17.27
N TYR A 534 -3.99 -2.48 -17.12
CA TYR A 534 -5.22 -2.68 -17.88
C TYR A 534 -6.43 -2.72 -16.96
N VAL A 535 -7.52 -2.08 -17.38
CA VAL A 535 -8.82 -2.18 -16.72
C VAL A 535 -9.81 -2.66 -17.78
N ASP A 536 -10.45 -3.79 -17.52
CA ASP A 536 -11.37 -4.45 -18.46
C ASP A 536 -10.76 -4.71 -19.85
N GLY A 537 -9.46 -5.04 -19.89
CA GLY A 537 -8.72 -5.24 -21.14
C GLY A 537 -8.32 -3.98 -21.89
N GLN A 538 -8.69 -2.78 -21.42
CA GLN A 538 -8.23 -1.51 -21.98
C GLN A 538 -6.94 -1.05 -21.31
N LEU A 539 -5.95 -0.65 -22.11
CA LEU A 539 -4.69 -0.11 -21.60
C LEU A 539 -4.96 1.27 -20.96
N SER A 540 -4.81 1.34 -19.64
CA SER A 540 -4.99 2.57 -18.86
C SER A 540 -3.68 3.34 -18.73
N VAL A 541 -2.58 2.64 -18.39
CA VAL A 541 -1.25 3.25 -18.24
C VAL A 541 -0.20 2.38 -18.92
N LYS A 542 0.64 2.97 -19.78
CA LYS A 542 1.71 2.28 -20.51
C LYS A 542 3.04 2.37 -19.74
N GLY A 543 3.81 1.27 -19.71
CA GLY A 543 5.14 1.20 -19.12
C GLY A 543 5.37 -0.09 -18.34
N ASP A 544 6.56 -0.25 -17.73
CA ASP A 544 6.80 -1.37 -16.81
C ASP A 544 6.01 -1.14 -15.51
N MET A 545 4.92 -1.90 -15.38
CA MET A 545 3.91 -1.75 -14.35
C MET A 545 3.90 -2.93 -13.38
N THR A 546 5.07 -3.53 -13.12
CA THR A 546 5.22 -4.73 -12.28
C THR A 546 5.58 -4.43 -10.81
N GLY A 547 5.17 -3.27 -10.31
CA GLY A 547 5.53 -2.77 -8.97
C GLY A 547 4.35 -2.19 -8.16
N PRO A 548 4.63 -1.66 -6.96
CA PRO A 548 3.58 -1.29 -6.00
C PRO A 548 2.68 -0.14 -6.48
N VAL A 549 3.23 0.84 -7.20
CA VAL A 549 2.45 1.96 -7.76
C VAL A 549 1.34 1.44 -8.67
N SER A 550 1.65 0.46 -9.51
CA SER A 550 0.72 -0.13 -10.48
C SER A 550 -0.36 -0.97 -9.80
N SER A 551 0.03 -1.71 -8.76
CA SER A 551 -0.95 -2.43 -7.91
C SER A 551 -1.94 -1.45 -7.29
N GLN A 552 -1.46 -0.32 -6.79
CA GLN A 552 -2.30 0.72 -6.19
C GLN A 552 -3.21 1.42 -7.21
N ILE A 553 -2.80 1.55 -8.48
CA ILE A 553 -3.70 2.05 -9.54
C ILE A 553 -4.92 1.14 -9.67
N VAL A 554 -4.69 -0.19 -9.73
CA VAL A 554 -5.77 -1.18 -9.84
C VAL A 554 -6.66 -1.21 -8.59
N LEU A 555 -6.07 -1.25 -7.40
CA LEU A 555 -6.83 -1.36 -6.14
C LEU A 555 -7.64 -0.10 -5.80
N ARG A 556 -7.32 1.04 -6.41
CA ARG A 556 -8.04 2.32 -6.27
C ARG A 556 -9.10 2.55 -7.34
N ASP A 557 -9.19 1.71 -8.36
CA ASP A 557 -10.17 1.88 -9.43
C ASP A 557 -11.54 1.34 -9.00
N PRO A 558 -12.59 2.19 -8.91
CA PRO A 558 -13.91 1.78 -8.43
C PRO A 558 -14.67 0.84 -9.36
N SER A 559 -14.20 0.62 -10.59
CA SER A 559 -14.83 -0.31 -11.54
C SER A 559 -14.36 -1.75 -11.36
N VAL A 560 -13.21 -1.98 -10.71
CA VAL A 560 -12.57 -3.30 -10.68
C VAL A 560 -13.29 -4.23 -9.70
N ASP A 561 -13.58 -5.45 -10.19
CA ASP A 561 -14.16 -6.56 -9.42
C ASP A 561 -13.09 -7.48 -8.82
N ILE A 562 -11.97 -7.65 -9.54
CA ILE A 562 -10.90 -8.60 -9.23
C ILE A 562 -9.57 -8.10 -9.81
N ALA A 563 -8.49 -8.27 -9.05
CA ALA A 563 -7.15 -7.83 -9.43
C ALA A 563 -6.24 -9.00 -9.83
N VAL A 564 -5.51 -8.86 -10.93
CA VAL A 564 -4.43 -9.77 -11.37
C VAL A 564 -3.12 -8.98 -11.38
N LEU A 565 -2.29 -9.19 -10.37
CA LEU A 565 -1.13 -8.36 -10.08
C LEU A 565 0.18 -9.09 -10.42
N GLU A 566 0.69 -8.85 -11.63
CA GLU A 566 2.04 -9.25 -11.99
C GLU A 566 3.07 -8.46 -11.19
N THR A 567 3.95 -9.17 -10.50
CA THR A 567 5.00 -8.59 -9.66
C THR A 567 6.37 -9.13 -10.04
N ALA A 568 7.25 -8.26 -10.53
CA ALA A 568 8.61 -8.61 -10.91
C ALA A 568 9.60 -8.38 -9.76
N ARG A 569 10.76 -9.06 -9.80
CA ARG A 569 11.83 -8.92 -8.80
C ARG A 569 12.28 -7.48 -8.60
N GLY A 570 12.27 -6.68 -9.67
CA GLY A 570 12.68 -5.28 -9.64
C GLY A 570 11.76 -4.41 -8.78
N GLY A 571 10.44 -4.67 -8.84
CA GLY A 571 9.43 -4.01 -8.01
C GLY A 571 9.60 -4.36 -6.53
N ILE A 572 9.69 -5.66 -6.22
CA ILE A 572 9.80 -6.18 -4.86
C ILE A 572 11.08 -5.66 -4.19
N ALA A 573 12.24 -5.83 -4.83
CA ALA A 573 13.52 -5.43 -4.25
C ALA A 573 13.64 -3.91 -4.05
N ARG A 574 12.95 -3.10 -4.86
CA ARG A 574 13.03 -1.63 -4.79
C ARG A 574 12.09 -1.03 -3.74
N SER A 575 10.87 -1.57 -3.64
CA SER A 575 9.76 -0.91 -2.94
C SER A 575 8.75 -1.86 -2.29
N GLY A 576 8.96 -3.18 -2.37
CA GLY A 576 8.04 -4.18 -1.82
C GLY A 576 6.77 -4.35 -2.67
N LEU A 577 5.79 -5.05 -2.11
CA LEU A 577 4.47 -5.24 -2.72
C LEU A 577 3.60 -3.99 -2.53
N GLY A 578 2.68 -3.77 -3.48
CA GLY A 578 1.69 -2.69 -3.40
C GLY A 578 0.41 -3.06 -2.67
N TYR A 579 0.40 -4.21 -1.99
CA TYR A 579 -0.73 -4.76 -1.27
C TYR A 579 -0.19 -5.56 -0.09
N LEU A 580 -0.94 -5.61 1.02
CA LEU A 580 -0.52 -6.33 2.22
C LEU A 580 -0.74 -7.84 2.08
N GLU A 581 -1.82 -8.24 1.39
CA GLU A 581 -2.30 -9.62 1.34
C GLU A 581 -2.96 -9.91 -0.02
N SER A 582 -2.96 -11.18 -0.43
CA SER A 582 -3.69 -11.66 -1.60
C SER A 582 -4.52 -12.91 -1.28
N ASP A 583 -5.57 -13.16 -2.04
CA ASP A 583 -6.38 -14.37 -1.92
C ASP A 583 -5.60 -15.57 -2.47
N VAL A 584 -5.06 -15.40 -3.68
CA VAL A 584 -4.24 -16.41 -4.34
C VAL A 584 -2.91 -15.82 -4.81
N ALA A 585 -1.85 -16.64 -4.79
CA ALA A 585 -0.57 -16.26 -5.35
C ALA A 585 0.07 -17.40 -6.15
N ALA A 586 0.87 -17.06 -7.14
CA ALA A 586 1.67 -18.03 -7.90
C ALA A 586 3.14 -17.62 -8.02
N CYS A 587 4.01 -18.62 -7.92
CA CYS A 587 5.39 -18.53 -8.38
C CYS A 587 5.60 -19.57 -9.49
N ILE A 588 5.76 -19.08 -10.72
CA ILE A 588 5.76 -19.93 -11.94
C ILE A 588 7.11 -20.66 -12.10
N ASN A 589 8.22 -19.99 -11.81
CA ASN A 589 9.59 -20.54 -11.87
C ASN A 589 10.60 -19.54 -11.29
N VAL A 590 11.78 -20.04 -10.93
CA VAL A 590 12.97 -19.26 -10.55
C VAL A 590 14.14 -19.71 -11.42
N GLN A 591 14.44 -18.91 -12.44
CA GLN A 591 15.52 -19.15 -13.40
C GLN A 591 16.51 -17.98 -13.38
N GLU A 592 17.72 -18.22 -13.88
CA GLU A 592 18.79 -17.22 -13.94
C GLU A 592 18.35 -16.00 -14.76
N ASP A 593 18.17 -14.88 -14.07
CA ASP A 593 17.85 -13.60 -14.69
C ASP A 593 18.14 -12.47 -13.71
N HIS A 594 18.78 -11.41 -14.20
CA HIS A 594 19.17 -10.25 -13.38
C HIS A 594 20.05 -10.56 -12.14
N LEU A 595 20.87 -11.62 -12.19
CA LEU A 595 21.89 -11.89 -11.17
C LEU A 595 23.01 -10.82 -11.25
N GLY A 596 23.59 -10.47 -10.10
CA GLY A 596 24.56 -9.37 -9.98
C GLY A 596 23.92 -7.98 -9.82
N LEU A 597 22.59 -7.87 -9.77
CA LEU A 597 21.89 -6.58 -9.77
C LEU A 597 21.11 -6.34 -8.48
N ARG A 598 21.47 -5.25 -7.77
CA ARG A 598 20.85 -4.79 -6.52
C ARG A 598 20.94 -5.82 -5.38
N GLY A 599 22.10 -6.47 -5.23
CA GLY A 599 22.40 -7.40 -4.13
C GLY A 599 21.68 -8.74 -4.25
N ILE A 600 21.40 -9.18 -5.47
CA ILE A 600 20.87 -10.51 -5.78
C ILE A 600 21.87 -11.15 -6.72
N ASP A 601 22.67 -12.06 -6.20
CA ASP A 601 23.81 -12.68 -6.87
C ASP A 601 23.57 -14.17 -7.11
N THR A 602 22.66 -14.80 -6.37
CA THR A 602 22.33 -16.24 -6.50
C THR A 602 20.84 -16.49 -6.79
N LEU A 603 20.54 -17.70 -7.27
CA LEU A 603 19.15 -18.15 -7.49
C LEU A 603 18.36 -18.26 -6.20
N GLU A 604 19.00 -18.63 -5.09
CA GLU A 604 18.40 -18.71 -3.76
C GLU A 604 17.92 -17.32 -3.31
N GLN A 605 18.77 -16.30 -3.44
CA GLN A 605 18.39 -14.91 -3.13
C GLN A 605 17.25 -14.42 -4.05
N LEU A 606 17.26 -14.83 -5.32
CA LEU A 606 16.16 -14.52 -6.24
C LEU A 606 14.86 -15.22 -5.82
N ALA A 607 14.94 -16.45 -5.34
CA ALA A 607 13.81 -17.21 -4.81
C ALA A 607 13.25 -16.53 -3.55
N GLU A 608 14.08 -16.11 -2.60
CA GLU A 608 13.68 -15.37 -1.39
C GLU A 608 12.89 -14.09 -1.73
N VAL A 609 13.36 -13.33 -2.73
CA VAL A 609 12.64 -12.12 -3.18
C VAL A 609 11.27 -12.47 -3.78
N LYS A 610 11.18 -13.52 -4.59
CA LYS A 610 9.90 -13.95 -5.20
C LYS A 610 8.95 -14.56 -4.17
N ARG A 611 9.49 -15.20 -3.13
CA ARG A 611 8.76 -15.86 -2.05
C ARG A 611 7.79 -14.91 -1.34
N ILE A 612 8.12 -13.62 -1.24
CA ILE A 612 7.25 -12.59 -0.62
C ILE A 612 5.84 -12.59 -1.22
N VAL A 613 5.69 -12.82 -2.54
CA VAL A 613 4.37 -12.88 -3.19
C VAL A 613 3.55 -14.09 -2.71
N VAL A 614 4.23 -15.18 -2.36
CA VAL A 614 3.63 -16.44 -1.87
C VAL A 614 3.33 -16.38 -0.36
N GLU A 615 4.16 -15.66 0.42
CA GLU A 615 4.00 -15.51 1.87
C GLU A 615 2.73 -14.73 2.25
N VAL A 616 2.31 -13.79 1.41
CA VAL A 616 1.16 -12.91 1.67
C VAL A 616 -0.18 -13.47 1.22
N ALA A 617 -0.19 -14.67 0.62
CA ALA A 617 -1.40 -15.34 0.18
C ALA A 617 -2.16 -15.96 1.36
N LYS A 618 -3.48 -15.75 1.42
CA LYS A 618 -4.33 -16.24 2.51
C LYS A 618 -5.07 -17.53 2.19
N ASP A 619 -5.64 -17.66 1.00
CA ASP A 619 -6.43 -18.84 0.66
C ASP A 619 -5.56 -19.91 0.01
N SER A 620 -4.94 -19.61 -1.13
CA SER A 620 -4.23 -20.62 -1.90
C SER A 620 -2.91 -20.12 -2.49
N VAL A 621 -1.90 -20.98 -2.51
CA VAL A 621 -0.67 -20.77 -3.31
C VAL A 621 -0.61 -21.77 -4.44
N VAL A 622 -0.25 -21.32 -5.64
CA VAL A 622 -0.08 -22.14 -6.84
C VAL A 622 1.41 -22.19 -7.19
N LEU A 623 2.05 -23.34 -6.95
CA LEU A 623 3.51 -23.46 -7.00
C LEU A 623 3.95 -24.46 -8.06
N ASN A 624 5.04 -24.15 -8.76
CA ASN A 624 5.67 -25.09 -9.67
C ASN A 624 6.35 -26.21 -8.89
N ALA A 625 5.91 -27.44 -9.06
CA ALA A 625 6.59 -28.60 -8.46
C ALA A 625 7.80 -29.06 -9.28
N ASP A 626 7.88 -28.70 -10.57
CA ASP A 626 9.00 -29.03 -11.43
C ASP A 626 10.22 -28.11 -11.21
N ASP A 627 10.06 -27.07 -10.39
CA ASP A 627 11.12 -26.13 -9.99
C ASP A 627 11.41 -26.28 -8.49
N PRO A 628 12.60 -26.78 -8.08
CA PRO A 628 12.93 -27.01 -6.69
C PRO A 628 12.85 -25.74 -5.81
N HIS A 629 13.16 -24.56 -6.35
CA HIS A 629 13.08 -23.30 -5.60
C HIS A 629 11.62 -22.93 -5.31
N CYS A 630 10.72 -23.10 -6.29
CA CYS A 630 9.29 -22.90 -6.08
C CYS A 630 8.71 -23.93 -5.10
N LEU A 631 9.13 -25.19 -5.20
CA LEU A 631 8.68 -26.27 -4.33
C LEU A 631 9.02 -25.98 -2.85
N LYS A 632 10.21 -25.46 -2.57
CA LYS A 632 10.67 -25.03 -1.23
C LYS A 632 9.82 -23.88 -0.65
N MET A 633 9.18 -23.04 -1.48
CA MET A 633 8.32 -21.94 -1.01
C MET A 633 7.08 -22.41 -0.24
N ALA A 634 6.66 -23.65 -0.42
CA ALA A 634 5.51 -24.23 0.29
C ALA A 634 5.68 -24.22 1.82
N ASP A 635 6.92 -24.22 2.32
CA ASP A 635 7.21 -24.17 3.76
C ASP A 635 6.97 -22.78 4.37
N HIS A 636 7.06 -21.72 3.55
CA HIS A 636 7.06 -20.34 4.01
C HIS A 636 5.69 -19.65 3.91
N THR A 637 4.66 -20.34 3.42
CA THR A 637 3.31 -19.77 3.32
C THR A 637 2.42 -20.20 4.49
N LYS A 638 1.46 -19.34 4.85
CA LYS A 638 0.36 -19.64 5.76
C LYS A 638 -0.99 -19.80 5.03
N ALA A 639 -0.99 -19.86 3.70
CA ALA A 639 -2.20 -20.08 2.92
C ALA A 639 -2.88 -21.40 3.32
N LYS A 640 -4.21 -21.42 3.26
CA LYS A 640 -5.04 -22.59 3.61
C LYS A 640 -4.81 -23.78 2.69
N HIS A 641 -4.45 -23.53 1.44
CA HIS A 641 -4.28 -24.56 0.42
C HIS A 641 -2.98 -24.37 -0.36
N ILE A 642 -2.30 -25.49 -0.63
CA ILE A 642 -1.21 -25.54 -1.60
C ILE A 642 -1.75 -26.25 -2.85
N CYS A 643 -1.52 -25.65 -4.02
CA CYS A 643 -1.86 -26.20 -5.32
C CYS A 643 -0.59 -26.38 -6.14
N TYR A 644 -0.16 -27.62 -6.36
CA TYR A 644 1.05 -27.88 -7.16
C TYR A 644 0.75 -27.97 -8.65
N VAL A 645 1.59 -27.36 -9.48
CA VAL A 645 1.56 -27.48 -10.93
C VAL A 645 2.74 -28.35 -11.36
N THR A 646 2.50 -29.42 -12.13
CA THR A 646 3.57 -30.27 -12.67
C THR A 646 3.25 -30.79 -14.06
N MET A 647 4.22 -30.66 -14.97
CA MET A 647 4.18 -31.31 -16.29
C MET A 647 4.61 -32.79 -16.23
N ASN A 648 5.10 -33.26 -15.07
CA ASN A 648 5.56 -34.62 -14.85
C ASN A 648 4.51 -35.46 -14.11
N THR A 649 3.78 -36.31 -14.83
CA THR A 649 2.82 -37.28 -14.24
C THR A 649 3.44 -38.20 -13.19
N GLY A 650 4.76 -38.42 -13.25
CA GLY A 650 5.50 -39.29 -12.35
C GLY A 650 5.97 -38.63 -11.07
N HIS A 651 5.76 -37.32 -10.87
CA HIS A 651 6.35 -36.58 -9.75
C HIS A 651 5.91 -37.16 -8.39
N SER A 652 6.86 -37.72 -7.63
CA SER A 652 6.60 -38.46 -6.39
C SER A 652 5.88 -37.61 -5.33
N LEU A 653 6.41 -36.44 -5.02
CA LEU A 653 5.82 -35.53 -4.01
C LEU A 653 4.40 -35.11 -4.39
N VAL A 654 4.15 -34.70 -5.64
CA VAL A 654 2.81 -34.29 -6.08
C VAL A 654 1.82 -35.46 -5.98
N ARG A 655 2.25 -36.69 -6.28
CA ARG A 655 1.38 -37.88 -6.11
C ARG A 655 1.03 -38.12 -4.64
N GLU A 656 1.97 -37.93 -3.72
CA GLU A 656 1.69 -38.01 -2.27
C GLU A 656 0.78 -36.87 -1.81
N HIS A 657 1.01 -35.66 -2.31
CA HIS A 657 0.16 -34.49 -2.06
C HIS A 657 -1.29 -34.73 -2.51
N ILE A 658 -1.51 -35.25 -3.72
CA ILE A 658 -2.83 -35.62 -4.24
C ILE A 658 -3.47 -36.72 -3.38
N ARG A 659 -2.70 -37.75 -2.97
CA ARG A 659 -3.21 -38.83 -2.10
C ARG A 659 -3.63 -38.31 -0.71
N ALA A 660 -2.98 -37.27 -0.23
CA ALA A 660 -3.33 -36.57 1.00
C ALA A 660 -4.54 -35.62 0.83
N GLY A 661 -5.15 -35.56 -0.36
CA GLY A 661 -6.30 -34.69 -0.65
C GLY A 661 -5.92 -33.27 -1.08
N GLY A 662 -4.63 -32.99 -1.26
CA GLY A 662 -4.13 -31.69 -1.70
C GLY A 662 -4.49 -31.37 -3.16
N ARG A 663 -4.38 -30.08 -3.52
CA ARG A 663 -4.74 -29.59 -4.86
C ARG A 663 -3.57 -29.72 -5.82
N ALA A 664 -3.83 -30.09 -7.06
CA ALA A 664 -2.80 -30.08 -8.09
C ALA A 664 -3.37 -29.86 -9.49
N VAL A 665 -2.56 -29.27 -10.37
CA VAL A 665 -2.78 -29.23 -11.82
C VAL A 665 -1.68 -30.04 -12.49
N VAL A 666 -2.04 -31.16 -13.09
CA VAL A 666 -1.11 -32.13 -13.66
C VAL A 666 -1.33 -32.25 -15.16
N LEU A 667 -0.24 -32.32 -15.92
CA LEU A 667 -0.30 -32.62 -17.35
C LEU A 667 -0.29 -34.14 -17.55
N GLU A 668 -1.47 -34.73 -17.78
CA GLU A 668 -1.60 -36.16 -18.02
C GLU A 668 -1.43 -36.52 -19.50
N LYS A 669 -0.61 -37.53 -19.79
CA LYS A 669 -0.45 -38.04 -21.15
C LYS A 669 -1.67 -38.89 -21.54
N GLY A 670 -2.33 -38.54 -22.63
CA GLY A 670 -3.48 -39.26 -23.16
C GLY A 670 -3.29 -39.73 -24.60
N ILE A 671 -4.20 -40.60 -25.05
CA ILE A 671 -4.20 -41.14 -26.43
C ILE A 671 -4.39 -40.02 -27.47
N ASN A 672 -5.10 -38.95 -27.11
CA ASN A 672 -5.43 -37.81 -27.97
C ASN A 672 -4.51 -36.59 -27.75
N GLY A 673 -3.33 -36.80 -27.14
CA GLY A 673 -2.40 -35.75 -26.73
C GLY A 673 -2.42 -35.51 -25.22
N ASP A 674 -1.82 -34.42 -24.77
CA ASP A 674 -1.72 -34.12 -23.34
C ASP A 674 -3.00 -33.44 -22.82
N MET A 675 -3.42 -33.82 -21.61
CA MET A 675 -4.60 -33.32 -20.90
C MET A 675 -4.16 -32.52 -19.68
N ILE A 676 -4.68 -31.30 -19.52
CA ILE A 676 -4.59 -30.58 -18.25
C ILE A 676 -5.67 -31.16 -17.33
N THR A 677 -5.28 -31.67 -16.17
CA THR A 677 -6.17 -32.28 -15.18
C THR A 677 -6.02 -31.58 -13.83
N ILE A 678 -7.13 -31.26 -13.17
CA ILE A 678 -7.17 -30.73 -11.81
C ILE A 678 -7.47 -31.87 -10.83
N PHE A 679 -6.71 -31.93 -9.75
CA PHE A 679 -6.96 -32.77 -8.59
C PHE A 679 -7.34 -31.92 -7.39
N ASP A 680 -8.39 -32.31 -6.67
CA ASP A 680 -8.82 -31.64 -5.43
C ASP A 680 -9.60 -32.61 -4.55
N ASN A 681 -9.14 -32.84 -3.33
CA ASN A 681 -9.77 -33.72 -2.34
C ASN A 681 -10.19 -35.10 -2.90
N GLY A 682 -9.27 -35.75 -3.63
CA GLY A 682 -9.50 -37.05 -4.27
C GLY A 682 -10.32 -37.02 -5.57
N THR A 683 -10.82 -35.85 -5.99
CA THR A 683 -11.50 -35.67 -7.28
C THR A 683 -10.48 -35.58 -8.41
N HIS A 684 -10.74 -36.28 -9.51
CA HIS A 684 -9.99 -36.20 -10.77
C HIS A 684 -10.84 -35.46 -11.81
N ILE A 685 -10.39 -34.28 -12.25
CA ILE A 685 -11.15 -33.38 -13.11
C ILE A 685 -10.37 -33.14 -14.41
N PRO A 686 -10.67 -33.87 -15.50
CA PRO A 686 -10.10 -33.58 -16.81
C PRO A 686 -10.60 -32.19 -17.27
N LEU A 687 -9.69 -31.23 -17.35
CA LEU A 687 -10.04 -29.85 -17.65
C LEU A 687 -10.08 -29.61 -19.16
N LEU A 688 -8.93 -29.73 -19.83
CA LEU A 688 -8.82 -29.35 -21.24
C LEU A 688 -7.61 -29.99 -21.91
N TRP A 689 -7.79 -30.53 -23.12
CA TRP A 689 -6.68 -30.99 -23.96
C TRP A 689 -5.83 -29.80 -24.41
N THR A 690 -4.50 -29.96 -24.37
CA THR A 690 -3.56 -28.87 -24.71
C THR A 690 -3.75 -28.38 -26.13
N HIS A 691 -3.97 -29.26 -27.11
CA HIS A 691 -4.18 -28.90 -28.51
C HIS A 691 -5.44 -28.06 -28.77
N LEU A 692 -6.38 -27.99 -27.82
CA LEU A 692 -7.57 -27.13 -27.89
C LEU A 692 -7.32 -25.71 -27.38
N ILE A 693 -6.12 -25.44 -26.86
CA ILE A 693 -5.68 -24.11 -26.40
C ILE A 693 -4.84 -23.51 -27.53
N PRO A 694 -5.36 -22.51 -28.28
CA PRO A 694 -4.66 -21.95 -29.44
C PRO A 694 -3.25 -21.46 -29.13
N ALA A 695 -3.07 -20.84 -27.96
CA ALA A 695 -1.78 -20.35 -27.48
C ALA A 695 -0.71 -21.43 -27.25
N THR A 696 -1.03 -22.72 -27.35
CA THR A 696 -0.06 -23.82 -27.18
C THR A 696 0.46 -24.38 -28.50
N LEU A 697 -0.03 -23.92 -29.65
CA LEU A 697 0.32 -24.45 -30.99
C LEU A 697 0.20 -25.98 -31.06
N GLU A 698 -1.04 -26.49 -30.95
CA GLU A 698 -1.33 -27.93 -30.93
C GLU A 698 -0.64 -28.68 -29.78
N GLY A 699 -0.41 -28.00 -28.64
CA GLY A 699 0.31 -28.55 -27.48
C GLY A 699 1.84 -28.56 -27.61
N LYS A 700 2.41 -28.10 -28.73
CA LYS A 700 3.87 -28.13 -28.97
C LYS A 700 4.63 -27.08 -28.13
N ALA A 701 3.99 -25.95 -27.82
CA ALA A 701 4.55 -24.88 -26.98
C ALA A 701 4.35 -25.20 -25.49
N LEU A 702 5.20 -26.07 -24.95
CA LEU A 702 5.11 -26.55 -23.55
C LEU A 702 5.14 -25.43 -22.51
N HIS A 703 5.91 -24.36 -22.74
CA HIS A 703 5.93 -23.21 -21.84
C HIS A 703 4.53 -22.56 -21.72
N ASN A 704 3.76 -22.51 -22.82
CA ASN A 704 2.38 -22.00 -22.79
C ASN A 704 1.37 -23.03 -22.26
N VAL A 705 1.66 -24.33 -22.38
CA VAL A 705 0.90 -25.36 -21.65
C VAL A 705 1.06 -25.13 -20.15
N GLN A 706 2.28 -24.93 -19.64
CA GLN A 706 2.52 -24.64 -18.23
C GLN A 706 1.86 -23.33 -17.80
N ASN A 707 1.98 -22.24 -18.57
CA ASN A 707 1.28 -20.97 -18.30
C ASN A 707 -0.24 -21.18 -18.19
N ALA A 708 -0.83 -21.99 -19.08
CA ALA A 708 -2.26 -22.33 -19.04
C ALA A 708 -2.63 -23.15 -17.79
N MET A 709 -1.76 -24.07 -17.36
CA MET A 709 -1.95 -24.83 -16.12
C MET A 709 -1.92 -23.92 -14.89
N PHE A 710 -1.00 -22.95 -14.83
CA PHE A 710 -0.99 -21.94 -13.77
C PHE A 710 -2.23 -21.06 -13.78
N ALA A 711 -2.64 -20.56 -14.96
CA ALA A 711 -3.83 -19.74 -15.10
C ALA A 711 -5.10 -20.52 -14.67
N ALA A 712 -5.19 -21.81 -15.03
CA ALA A 712 -6.25 -22.69 -14.59
C ALA A 712 -6.23 -22.91 -13.07
N GLY A 713 -5.06 -23.20 -12.49
CA GLY A 713 -4.91 -23.38 -11.04
C GLY A 713 -5.30 -22.13 -10.25
N LEU A 714 -4.83 -20.95 -10.69
CA LEU A 714 -5.21 -19.67 -10.09
C LEU A 714 -6.71 -19.41 -10.18
N ALA A 715 -7.31 -19.60 -11.36
CA ALA A 715 -8.75 -19.41 -11.55
C ALA A 715 -9.59 -20.39 -10.72
N TYR A 716 -9.15 -21.66 -10.64
CA TYR A 716 -9.80 -22.68 -9.82
C TYR A 716 -9.74 -22.32 -8.33
N CYS A 717 -8.58 -21.90 -7.83
CA CYS A 717 -8.42 -21.46 -6.44
C CYS A 717 -9.20 -20.17 -6.13
N LEU A 718 -9.47 -19.31 -7.12
CA LEU A 718 -10.39 -18.17 -7.00
C LEU A 718 -11.87 -18.56 -7.06
N GLY A 719 -12.18 -19.86 -7.05
CA GLY A 719 -13.53 -20.40 -7.07
C GLY A 719 -14.26 -20.18 -8.40
N LYS A 720 -13.52 -20.08 -9.52
CA LYS A 720 -14.15 -19.86 -10.84
C LYS A 720 -14.71 -21.17 -11.42
N PRO A 721 -15.91 -21.13 -12.01
CA PRO A 721 -16.51 -22.30 -12.65
C PRO A 721 -15.61 -22.92 -13.75
N LEU A 722 -15.59 -24.25 -13.83
CA LEU A 722 -14.73 -24.99 -14.76
C LEU A 722 -14.99 -24.65 -16.23
N ASP A 723 -16.25 -24.40 -16.61
CA ASP A 723 -16.66 -23.97 -17.95
C ASP A 723 -16.08 -22.60 -18.32
N SER A 724 -16.04 -21.66 -17.38
CA SER A 724 -15.37 -20.37 -17.55
C SER A 724 -13.86 -20.54 -17.78
N ILE A 725 -13.21 -21.43 -17.03
CA ILE A 725 -11.78 -21.73 -17.18
C ILE A 725 -11.50 -22.34 -18.57
N GLN A 726 -12.28 -23.37 -18.95
CA GLN A 726 -12.17 -24.02 -20.25
C GLN A 726 -12.38 -23.04 -21.40
N GLN A 727 -13.43 -22.23 -21.35
CA GLN A 727 -13.77 -21.29 -22.40
C GLN A 727 -12.76 -20.14 -22.49
N GLY A 728 -12.26 -19.66 -21.35
CA GLY A 728 -11.14 -18.72 -21.29
C GLY A 728 -9.93 -19.25 -22.04
N LEU A 729 -9.44 -20.45 -21.69
CA LEU A 729 -8.27 -21.03 -22.33
C LEU A 729 -8.49 -21.33 -23.83
N ARG A 730 -9.68 -21.80 -24.24
CA ARG A 730 -10.00 -22.08 -25.65
C ARG A 730 -10.02 -20.83 -26.54
N THR A 731 -10.29 -19.67 -25.98
CA THR A 731 -10.41 -18.41 -26.73
C THR A 731 -9.21 -17.49 -26.58
N PHE A 732 -8.25 -17.87 -25.72
CA PHE A 732 -6.98 -17.16 -25.59
C PHE A 732 -6.00 -17.57 -26.70
N THR A 733 -5.46 -16.56 -27.37
CA THR A 733 -4.55 -16.68 -28.51
C THR A 733 -3.32 -15.81 -28.26
N THR A 734 -2.18 -16.13 -28.87
CA THR A 734 -0.99 -15.27 -28.82
C THR A 734 -1.00 -14.21 -29.92
N THR A 735 -2.14 -13.61 -30.21
CA THR A 735 -2.20 -12.45 -31.12
C THR A 735 -1.44 -11.27 -30.52
N PHE A 736 -0.93 -10.38 -31.36
CA PHE A 736 -0.22 -9.18 -30.90
C PHE A 736 -1.07 -8.30 -29.98
N TYR A 737 -2.41 -8.32 -30.11
CA TYR A 737 -3.32 -7.57 -29.24
C TYR A 737 -3.54 -8.23 -27.88
N GLN A 738 -3.60 -9.56 -27.82
CA GLN A 738 -3.84 -10.27 -26.56
C GLN A 738 -2.55 -10.44 -25.75
N ALA A 739 -1.43 -10.73 -26.39
CA ALA A 739 -0.13 -10.95 -25.74
C ALA A 739 1.03 -10.37 -26.57
N PRO A 740 1.18 -9.03 -26.66
CA PRO A 740 2.25 -8.40 -27.44
C PRO A 740 3.64 -8.88 -27.00
N GLY A 741 4.45 -9.32 -27.96
CA GLY A 741 5.82 -9.82 -27.75
C GLY A 741 5.91 -11.18 -27.04
N ARG A 742 4.79 -11.92 -26.92
CA ARG A 742 4.76 -13.25 -26.28
C ARG A 742 4.29 -14.29 -27.30
N MET A 743 5.23 -14.92 -27.98
CA MET A 743 5.01 -15.92 -29.04
C MET A 743 3.97 -15.48 -30.07
N ASN A 744 4.12 -14.26 -30.61
CA ASN A 744 3.23 -13.78 -31.66
C ASN A 744 3.58 -14.46 -32.98
N VAL A 745 2.63 -15.21 -33.52
CA VAL A 745 2.78 -15.94 -34.78
C VAL A 745 2.20 -15.11 -35.92
N PHE A 746 2.94 -15.00 -37.01
CA PHE A 746 2.50 -14.39 -38.26
C PHE A 746 2.72 -15.40 -39.41
N ASP A 747 1.61 -15.87 -39.97
CA ASP A 747 1.56 -16.94 -40.98
C ASP A 747 0.98 -16.44 -42.33
N GLU A 748 0.99 -15.13 -42.59
CA GLU A 748 0.46 -14.56 -43.86
C GLU A 748 1.54 -14.45 -44.96
N HIS A 749 2.82 -14.63 -44.62
CA HIS A 749 3.90 -14.79 -45.59
C HIS A 749 3.95 -16.23 -46.11
N ASN A 750 4.71 -16.47 -47.18
CA ASN A 750 5.01 -17.84 -47.66
C ASN A 750 5.88 -18.65 -46.68
N PHE A 751 6.27 -18.05 -45.55
CA PHE A 751 7.03 -18.64 -44.45
C PHE A 751 6.43 -18.17 -43.12
N ARG A 752 6.72 -18.89 -42.04
CA ARG A 752 6.22 -18.55 -40.71
C ARG A 752 7.17 -17.61 -39.99
N VAL A 753 6.64 -16.58 -39.33
CA VAL A 753 7.40 -15.72 -38.41
C VAL A 753 6.86 -15.86 -36.99
N ILE A 754 7.75 -16.03 -36.01
CA ILE A 754 7.41 -15.99 -34.58
C ILE A 754 8.22 -14.87 -33.93
N LEU A 755 7.52 -13.89 -33.35
CA LEU A 755 8.10 -12.80 -32.57
C LEU A 755 7.94 -13.09 -31.07
N ASP A 756 9.05 -13.03 -30.34
CA ASP A 756 9.07 -13.17 -28.88
C ASP A 756 10.04 -12.17 -28.22
N TYR A 757 9.83 -11.87 -26.94
CA TYR A 757 10.64 -10.97 -26.12
C TYR A 757 11.73 -11.69 -25.31
N ALA A 758 11.81 -13.02 -25.34
CA ALA A 758 12.74 -13.76 -24.50
C ALA A 758 14.17 -13.19 -24.58
N HIS A 759 14.71 -12.86 -23.40
CA HIS A 759 15.95 -12.09 -23.25
C HIS A 759 16.91 -12.72 -22.24
N ASN A 760 16.59 -13.91 -21.73
CA ASN A 760 17.45 -14.74 -20.90
C ASN A 760 17.58 -16.14 -21.52
N ALA A 761 18.58 -16.90 -21.08
CA ALA A 761 18.90 -18.19 -21.68
C ALA A 761 17.73 -19.19 -21.61
N ASP A 762 17.01 -19.24 -20.49
CA ASP A 762 15.87 -20.14 -20.30
C ASP A 762 14.70 -19.85 -21.26
N GLY A 763 14.35 -18.57 -21.45
CA GLY A 763 13.32 -18.17 -22.39
C GLY A 763 13.69 -18.47 -23.84
N VAL A 764 14.95 -18.21 -24.22
CA VAL A 764 15.48 -18.53 -25.56
C VAL A 764 15.51 -20.03 -25.79
N ARG A 765 15.89 -20.83 -24.78
CA ARG A 765 15.84 -22.30 -24.82
C ARG A 765 14.42 -22.80 -25.09
N CYS A 766 13.42 -22.29 -24.36
CA CYS A 766 12.02 -22.67 -24.54
C CYS A 766 11.50 -22.41 -25.96
N MET A 767 11.90 -21.29 -26.56
CA MET A 767 11.54 -20.94 -27.94
C MET A 767 12.31 -21.75 -28.98
N SER A 768 13.57 -22.09 -28.71
CA SER A 768 14.42 -22.93 -29.58
C SER A 768 13.95 -24.39 -29.61
N GLU A 769 13.55 -24.93 -28.46
CA GLU A 769 12.90 -26.24 -28.37
C GLU A 769 11.55 -26.27 -29.11
N LEU A 770 10.76 -25.20 -29.02
CA LEU A 770 9.53 -25.07 -29.81
C LEU A 770 9.84 -25.08 -31.30
N ALA A 771 10.80 -24.28 -31.77
CA ALA A 771 11.20 -24.25 -33.18
C ALA A 771 11.60 -25.63 -33.72
N SER A 772 12.18 -26.48 -32.87
CA SER A 772 12.57 -27.85 -33.21
C SER A 772 11.39 -28.82 -33.29
N LYS A 773 10.33 -28.58 -32.50
CA LYS A 773 9.09 -29.39 -32.50
C LYS A 773 8.11 -29.00 -33.60
N LEU A 774 8.26 -27.80 -34.16
CA LEU A 774 7.49 -27.38 -35.31
C LEU A 774 7.94 -28.12 -36.58
N GLU A 775 6.97 -28.57 -37.36
CA GLU A 775 7.20 -29.13 -38.69
C GLU A 775 7.56 -27.98 -39.63
N VAL A 776 8.83 -27.91 -40.00
CA VAL A 776 9.40 -26.89 -40.90
C VAL A 776 10.03 -27.66 -42.07
N ASN A 777 9.53 -27.44 -43.29
CA ASN A 777 10.04 -28.10 -44.49
C ASN A 777 11.25 -27.35 -45.07
N GLY A 778 11.38 -26.06 -44.77
CA GLY A 778 12.53 -25.22 -45.11
C GLY A 778 13.57 -25.12 -43.99
N LYS A 779 14.22 -23.97 -43.93
CA LYS A 779 15.25 -23.61 -42.94
C LYS A 779 14.63 -22.96 -41.71
N ARG A 780 15.34 -23.06 -40.59
CA ARG A 780 15.07 -22.32 -39.35
C ARG A 780 16.07 -21.17 -39.22
N ILE A 781 15.57 -19.94 -39.13
CA ILE A 781 16.37 -18.72 -39.04
C ILE A 781 16.06 -18.06 -37.70
N ALA A 782 17.08 -17.60 -36.97
CA ALA A 782 16.92 -16.88 -35.71
C ALA A 782 17.57 -15.50 -35.75
N VAL A 783 16.84 -14.47 -35.29
CA VAL A 783 17.37 -13.15 -34.94
C VAL A 783 17.51 -13.10 -33.42
N LEU A 784 18.75 -13.23 -32.92
CA LEU A 784 19.09 -13.34 -31.49
C LEU A 784 19.58 -12.01 -30.92
N ALA A 785 19.21 -11.74 -29.67
CA ALA A 785 19.66 -10.57 -28.92
C ALA A 785 19.94 -10.94 -27.45
N GLY A 786 20.65 -10.07 -26.74
CA GLY A 786 20.89 -10.17 -25.31
C GLY A 786 20.93 -8.77 -24.67
N PRO A 787 20.35 -8.57 -23.47
CA PRO A 787 20.38 -7.28 -22.81
C PRO A 787 21.79 -6.89 -22.38
N GLY A 788 22.20 -5.64 -22.62
CA GLY A 788 23.58 -5.20 -22.35
C GLY A 788 23.97 -5.09 -20.87
N ASP A 789 22.99 -5.05 -19.95
CA ASP A 789 23.22 -5.04 -18.49
C ASP A 789 23.36 -6.44 -17.88
N ARG A 790 23.47 -7.47 -18.72
CA ARG A 790 23.74 -8.85 -18.29
C ARG A 790 25.24 -9.12 -18.20
N ARG A 791 25.60 -10.13 -17.41
CA ARG A 791 26.99 -10.60 -17.30
C ARG A 791 27.38 -11.26 -18.62
N ASP A 792 28.68 -11.29 -18.90
CA ASP A 792 29.19 -11.88 -20.14
C ASP A 792 28.78 -13.35 -20.29
N GLU A 793 28.76 -14.08 -19.18
CA GLU A 793 28.31 -15.49 -19.11
C GLU A 793 26.82 -15.66 -19.44
N ASP A 794 25.96 -14.72 -19.04
CA ASP A 794 24.52 -14.76 -19.32
C ASP A 794 24.27 -14.58 -20.83
N ILE A 795 25.01 -13.67 -21.49
CA ILE A 795 24.95 -13.46 -22.94
C ILE A 795 25.44 -14.70 -23.67
N ALA A 796 26.52 -15.33 -23.21
CA ALA A 796 27.00 -16.59 -23.77
C ALA A 796 25.97 -17.71 -23.61
N ASN A 797 25.29 -17.80 -22.46
CA ASN A 797 24.25 -18.79 -22.20
C ASN A 797 23.04 -18.63 -23.14
N ILE A 798 22.66 -17.39 -23.51
CA ILE A 798 21.63 -17.13 -24.53
C ILE A 798 22.01 -17.76 -25.87
N ALA A 799 23.24 -17.55 -26.34
CA ALA A 799 23.72 -18.15 -27.58
C ALA A 799 23.74 -19.68 -27.51
N ARG A 800 24.19 -20.26 -26.40
CA ARG A 800 24.17 -21.72 -26.17
C ARG A 800 22.76 -22.30 -26.22
N ALA A 801 21.79 -21.61 -25.63
CA ALA A 801 20.39 -22.04 -25.62
C ALA A 801 19.75 -22.08 -27.01
N ALA A 802 20.25 -21.30 -27.97
CA ALA A 802 19.80 -21.31 -29.36
C ALA A 802 20.61 -22.26 -30.26
N ALA A 803 21.84 -22.60 -29.87
CA ALA A 803 22.76 -23.36 -30.70
C ALA A 803 22.20 -24.74 -31.09
N GLY A 804 22.32 -25.08 -32.37
CA GLY A 804 21.87 -26.37 -32.91
C GLY A 804 20.38 -26.47 -33.24
N HIS A 805 19.58 -25.46 -32.88
CA HIS A 805 18.14 -25.42 -33.18
C HIS A 805 17.81 -24.67 -34.49
N PHE A 806 18.73 -23.86 -34.99
CA PHE A 806 18.56 -23.04 -36.20
C PHE A 806 19.67 -23.31 -37.23
N ASP A 807 19.36 -23.08 -38.51
CA ASP A 807 20.29 -23.18 -39.63
C ASP A 807 21.07 -21.88 -39.86
N ILE A 808 20.44 -20.73 -39.56
CA ILE A 808 21.01 -19.38 -39.71
C ILE A 808 20.75 -18.57 -38.44
N TYR A 809 21.77 -17.84 -38.01
CA TYR A 809 21.78 -17.01 -36.81
C TYR A 809 22.13 -15.56 -37.16
N ILE A 810 21.31 -14.62 -36.76
CA ILE A 810 21.53 -13.18 -36.91
C ILE A 810 21.64 -12.60 -35.50
N CYS A 811 22.85 -12.27 -35.08
CA CYS A 811 23.13 -11.68 -33.77
C CYS A 811 22.99 -10.15 -33.84
N LYS A 812 22.13 -9.59 -33.00
CA LYS A 812 21.88 -8.14 -32.87
C LYS A 812 22.11 -7.60 -31.48
N ALA A 813 22.14 -6.27 -31.36
CA ALA A 813 22.03 -5.58 -30.08
C ALA A 813 20.56 -5.20 -29.82
N ASP A 814 20.26 -4.93 -28.55
CA ASP A 814 19.03 -4.21 -28.20
C ASP A 814 19.20 -2.71 -28.45
N ASP A 815 18.09 -2.00 -28.67
CA ASP A 815 18.11 -0.54 -28.87
C ASP A 815 18.77 0.16 -27.69
N ASN A 816 18.40 -0.25 -26.48
CA ASN A 816 19.03 0.20 -25.26
C ASN A 816 20.18 -0.73 -24.89
N ARG A 817 21.39 -0.30 -25.20
CA ARG A 817 22.64 -1.06 -24.97
C ARG A 817 23.09 -1.11 -23.52
N ARG A 818 22.46 -0.34 -22.62
CA ARG A 818 22.72 -0.34 -21.16
C ARG A 818 24.21 -0.26 -20.77
N GLY A 819 24.99 0.53 -21.51
CA GLY A 819 26.41 0.76 -21.25
C GLY A 819 27.38 -0.05 -22.12
N ARG A 820 26.91 -1.01 -22.92
CA ARG A 820 27.73 -1.78 -23.88
C ARG A 820 27.93 -1.04 -25.20
N GLY A 821 28.98 -1.42 -25.93
CA GLY A 821 29.30 -0.95 -27.28
C GLY A 821 28.25 -1.33 -28.33
N VAL A 822 28.38 -0.73 -29.53
CA VAL A 822 27.41 -0.90 -30.64
C VAL A 822 27.28 -2.37 -31.07
N ASP A 823 28.41 -3.04 -31.27
CA ASP A 823 28.52 -4.40 -31.79
C ASP A 823 28.98 -5.41 -30.73
N GLU A 824 29.23 -4.95 -29.49
CA GLU A 824 29.77 -5.77 -28.41
C GLU A 824 28.92 -7.02 -28.16
N VAL A 825 27.61 -6.86 -27.92
CA VAL A 825 26.69 -7.98 -27.70
C VAL A 825 26.58 -8.92 -28.91
N PRO A 826 26.32 -8.42 -30.16
CA PRO A 826 26.36 -9.27 -31.36
C PRO A 826 27.61 -10.13 -31.47
N GLN A 827 28.79 -9.55 -31.21
CA GLN A 827 30.06 -10.26 -31.31
C GLN A 827 30.21 -11.31 -30.21
N MET A 828 29.75 -11.03 -28.99
CA MET A 828 29.73 -12.01 -27.90
C MET A 828 28.83 -13.21 -28.22
N LEU A 829 27.62 -12.95 -28.72
CA LEU A 829 26.69 -14.01 -29.15
C LEU A 829 27.32 -14.86 -30.27
N ALA A 830 27.91 -14.21 -31.28
CA ALA A 830 28.57 -14.90 -32.38
C ALA A 830 29.77 -15.74 -31.91
N ALA A 831 30.60 -15.21 -30.99
CA ALA A 831 31.72 -15.94 -30.44
C ALA A 831 31.26 -17.20 -29.67
N ALA A 832 30.19 -17.09 -28.87
CA ALA A 832 29.61 -18.21 -28.16
C ALA A 832 29.02 -19.27 -29.11
N LEU A 833 28.29 -18.85 -30.17
CA LEU A 833 27.79 -19.78 -31.19
C LEU A 833 28.91 -20.54 -31.91
N LYS A 834 30.03 -19.86 -32.24
CA LYS A 834 31.21 -20.52 -32.82
C LYS A 834 31.82 -21.54 -31.88
N ALA A 835 31.85 -21.25 -30.57
CA ALA A 835 32.35 -22.19 -29.56
C ALA A 835 31.47 -23.46 -29.45
N GLU A 836 30.18 -23.35 -29.69
CA GLU A 836 29.24 -24.49 -29.77
C GLU A 836 29.25 -25.21 -31.15
N GLY A 837 30.19 -24.86 -32.04
CA GLY A 837 30.40 -25.56 -33.30
C GLY A 837 29.59 -25.05 -34.49
N ILE A 838 28.90 -23.90 -34.36
CA ILE A 838 28.18 -23.27 -35.48
C ILE A 838 29.21 -22.64 -36.45
N LYS A 839 29.05 -22.90 -37.75
CA LYS A 839 29.99 -22.39 -38.77
C LYS A 839 29.84 -20.88 -38.93
N GLU A 840 30.94 -20.19 -39.16
CA GLU A 840 30.93 -18.73 -39.41
C GLU A 840 30.04 -18.32 -40.58
N SER A 841 29.90 -19.17 -41.61
CA SER A 841 29.00 -18.93 -42.75
C SER A 841 27.51 -18.94 -42.38
N GLN A 842 27.15 -19.38 -41.18
CA GLN A 842 25.77 -19.45 -40.67
C GLN A 842 25.45 -18.28 -39.73
N ILE A 843 26.41 -17.41 -39.43
CA ILE A 843 26.28 -16.35 -38.42
C ILE A 843 26.43 -14.98 -39.08
N TYR A 844 25.47 -14.10 -38.85
CA TYR A 844 25.50 -12.69 -39.24
C TYR A 844 25.54 -11.82 -37.99
N CYS A 845 26.46 -10.86 -37.90
CA CYS A 845 26.49 -9.85 -36.84
C CYS A 845 25.95 -8.54 -37.39
N ILE A 846 24.72 -8.16 -37.02
CA ILE A 846 24.07 -6.94 -37.48
C ILE A 846 23.58 -6.19 -36.23
N ALA A 847 24.28 -5.12 -35.87
CA ALA A 847 24.04 -4.44 -34.59
C ALA A 847 22.66 -3.78 -34.49
N ASP A 848 22.17 -3.18 -35.58
CA ASP A 848 20.89 -2.49 -35.62
C ASP A 848 19.72 -3.48 -35.67
N GLU A 849 18.69 -3.28 -34.83
CA GLU A 849 17.55 -4.19 -34.75
C GLU A 849 16.71 -4.19 -36.04
N VAL A 850 16.54 -3.03 -36.68
CA VAL A 850 15.75 -2.93 -37.90
C VAL A 850 16.47 -3.65 -39.04
N GLU A 851 17.76 -3.40 -39.22
CA GLU A 851 18.56 -4.07 -40.25
C GLU A 851 18.65 -5.59 -40.02
N ALA A 852 18.77 -6.04 -38.77
CA ALA A 852 18.85 -7.46 -38.44
C ALA A 852 17.55 -8.21 -38.76
N ILE A 853 16.40 -7.62 -38.44
CA ILE A 853 15.08 -8.20 -38.75
C ILE A 853 14.82 -8.15 -40.25
N GLU A 854 15.17 -7.05 -40.92
CA GLU A 854 15.07 -6.94 -42.38
C GLU A 854 15.87 -8.04 -43.05
N LYS A 855 17.10 -8.29 -42.57
CA LYS A 855 17.93 -9.37 -43.09
C LYS A 855 17.30 -10.75 -42.88
N GLY A 856 16.67 -10.99 -41.72
CA GLY A 856 15.97 -12.24 -41.45
C GLY A 856 14.79 -12.46 -42.39
N LEU A 857 14.01 -11.41 -42.67
CA LEU A 857 12.87 -11.44 -43.58
C LEU A 857 13.31 -11.64 -45.05
N GLU A 858 14.42 -11.03 -45.47
CA GLU A 858 14.99 -11.22 -46.82
C GLU A 858 15.57 -12.62 -47.04
N LEU A 859 16.12 -13.25 -45.99
CA LEU A 859 16.72 -14.58 -46.09
C LEU A 859 15.68 -15.70 -46.08
N ALA A 860 14.50 -15.46 -45.52
CA ALA A 860 13.44 -16.44 -45.41
C ALA A 860 12.80 -16.74 -46.78
N SER A 861 12.75 -18.01 -47.13
CA SER A 861 12.12 -18.55 -48.34
C SER A 861 10.83 -19.31 -47.99
N ALA A 862 10.06 -19.73 -48.99
CA ALA A 862 8.83 -20.50 -48.76
C ALA A 862 9.08 -21.72 -47.84
N ASP A 863 8.16 -21.96 -46.90
CA ASP A 863 8.20 -23.02 -45.88
C ASP A 863 9.30 -22.90 -44.81
N ASP A 864 10.05 -21.79 -44.76
CA ASP A 864 11.00 -21.50 -43.68
C ASP A 864 10.28 -21.07 -42.38
N LEU A 865 11.03 -21.08 -41.27
CA LEU A 865 10.64 -20.50 -39.99
C LEU A 865 11.62 -19.41 -39.60
N LEU A 866 11.14 -18.19 -39.39
CA LEU A 866 11.89 -17.07 -38.82
C LEU A 866 11.48 -16.83 -37.37
N MET A 867 12.42 -17.02 -36.44
CA MET A 867 12.28 -16.69 -35.02
C MET A 867 12.94 -15.34 -34.74
N VAL A 868 12.19 -14.39 -34.20
CA VAL A 868 12.68 -13.04 -33.89
C VAL A 868 12.60 -12.80 -32.39
N PHE A 869 13.75 -12.60 -31.75
CA PHE A 869 13.85 -12.12 -30.38
C PHE A 869 14.00 -10.59 -30.39
N GLY A 870 12.89 -9.88 -30.18
CA GLY A 870 12.81 -8.42 -30.37
C GLY A 870 12.73 -7.64 -29.06
N ASP A 871 13.38 -6.47 -29.00
CA ASP A 871 13.29 -5.53 -27.88
C ASP A 871 12.16 -4.53 -28.11
N ALA A 872 12.16 -3.82 -29.26
CA ALA A 872 11.09 -2.88 -29.60
C ALA A 872 9.90 -3.61 -30.24
N ILE A 873 9.17 -4.38 -29.43
CA ILE A 873 8.07 -5.28 -29.82
C ILE A 873 7.10 -4.69 -30.85
N THR A 874 6.63 -3.46 -30.66
CA THR A 874 5.69 -2.82 -31.61
C THR A 874 6.34 -2.50 -32.96
N ARG A 875 7.62 -2.11 -32.97
CA ARG A 875 8.35 -1.81 -34.21
C ARG A 875 8.67 -3.11 -34.95
N CYS A 876 9.18 -4.11 -34.24
CA CYS A 876 9.43 -5.45 -34.77
C CYS A 876 8.18 -6.01 -35.46
N TRP A 877 7.03 -5.96 -34.76
CA TRP A 877 5.76 -6.44 -35.33
C TRP A 877 5.35 -5.67 -36.58
N LYS A 878 5.44 -4.34 -36.57
CA LYS A 878 5.13 -3.51 -37.76
C LYS A 878 6.04 -3.83 -38.94
N GLN A 879 7.31 -4.14 -38.70
CA GLN A 879 8.25 -4.50 -39.75
C GLN A 879 7.89 -5.86 -40.35
N ILE A 880 7.54 -6.85 -39.52
CA ILE A 880 7.12 -8.19 -39.95
C ILE A 880 5.86 -8.13 -40.83
N ILE A 881 4.81 -7.41 -40.40
CA ILE A 881 3.52 -7.40 -41.11
C ILE A 881 3.51 -6.54 -42.38
N ASN A 882 4.39 -5.54 -42.48
CA ASN A 882 4.48 -4.65 -43.65
C ASN A 882 5.56 -5.09 -44.65
N PHE A 883 6.20 -6.23 -44.42
CA PHE A 883 7.18 -6.77 -45.33
C PHE A 883 6.51 -7.20 -46.64
N ASN A 884 6.71 -6.41 -47.70
CA ASN A 884 6.30 -6.76 -49.04
C ASN A 884 7.48 -7.41 -49.74
N GLY A 885 7.52 -8.74 -49.76
CA GLY A 885 8.54 -9.49 -50.51
C GLY A 885 8.56 -9.09 -51.99
N VAL A 886 9.71 -9.23 -52.64
CA VAL A 886 9.83 -9.08 -54.10
C VAL A 886 8.90 -10.11 -54.76
N ASN A 887 7.92 -9.65 -55.53
CA ASN A 887 7.02 -10.48 -56.34
C ASN A 887 7.83 -11.41 -57.26
N GLU A 888 7.78 -12.72 -57.01
CA GLU A 888 7.96 -13.73 -58.05
C GLU A 888 6.62 -14.47 -58.24
N SER A 889 6.17 -14.37 -59.49
CA SER A 889 5.02 -14.95 -60.19
C SER A 889 4.30 -16.16 -59.56
N GLU A 890 2.96 -16.06 -59.61
CA GLU A 890 1.97 -17.14 -59.56
C GLU A 890 2.47 -18.48 -60.11
N GLN A 891 2.58 -19.49 -59.25
CA GLN A 891 2.41 -20.89 -59.63
C GLN A 891 1.55 -21.61 -58.59
N GLU A 892 0.36 -22.04 -59.04
CA GLU A 892 -0.53 -22.95 -58.32
C GLU A 892 0.20 -24.27 -58.01
N ALA A 893 0.16 -24.69 -56.73
CA ALA A 893 0.60 -26.03 -56.33
C ALA A 893 -0.56 -26.78 -55.65
N GLU A 894 -0.97 -27.88 -56.28
CA GLU A 894 -2.01 -28.79 -55.86
C GLU A 894 -1.70 -29.47 -54.51
N LYS A 895 -2.68 -29.48 -53.61
CA LYS A 895 -2.65 -30.25 -52.35
C LYS A 895 -2.85 -31.73 -52.63
N THR A 896 -1.89 -32.57 -52.24
CA THR A 896 -2.02 -34.04 -52.21
C THR A 896 -2.21 -34.51 -50.76
N PRO A 897 -3.05 -35.53 -50.46
CA PRO A 897 -3.51 -35.79 -49.09
C PRO A 897 -2.57 -36.65 -48.24
N ARG A 898 -2.67 -36.40 -46.92
CA ARG A 898 -1.96 -37.02 -45.78
C ARG A 898 -2.17 -38.54 -45.68
N GLN A 899 -1.14 -39.24 -45.18
CA GLN A 899 -1.21 -40.59 -44.62
C GLN A 899 -0.87 -40.58 -43.11
N THR A 900 -1.43 -41.55 -42.38
CA THR A 900 -1.60 -41.56 -40.92
C THR A 900 -0.95 -42.80 -40.26
N VAL A 901 -0.38 -42.60 -39.05
CA VAL A 901 -0.07 -43.53 -37.91
C VAL A 901 1.05 -44.60 -38.15
N ILE A 902 1.98 -44.92 -37.23
CA ILE A 902 1.88 -45.58 -35.90
C ILE A 902 3.21 -45.35 -35.10
N SER A 903 3.13 -44.73 -33.91
CA SER A 903 3.38 -45.27 -32.54
C SER A 903 4.62 -46.16 -32.31
N MET A 904 5.50 -45.72 -31.41
CA MET A 904 6.25 -46.59 -30.50
C MET A 904 6.22 -46.01 -29.08
N LEU A 905 5.90 -46.88 -28.13
CA LEU A 905 5.77 -46.67 -26.68
C LEU A 905 6.90 -47.41 -25.95
N GLU A 906 7.11 -46.99 -24.70
CA GLU A 906 7.99 -47.53 -23.64
C GLU A 906 9.42 -46.94 -23.64
N THR A 907 9.93 -46.35 -22.56
CA THR A 907 9.93 -46.78 -21.15
C THR A 907 9.99 -45.60 -20.16
N ASN A 908 9.34 -45.68 -18.99
CA ASN A 908 9.57 -44.80 -17.84
C ASN A 908 9.90 -45.67 -16.61
N GLU A 909 11.10 -45.52 -16.06
CA GLU A 909 11.39 -45.86 -14.66
C GLU A 909 11.02 -44.66 -13.77
N PRO A 910 10.53 -44.88 -12.53
CA PRO A 910 10.29 -43.81 -11.58
C PRO A 910 11.62 -43.18 -11.14
N ASP A 911 11.78 -41.89 -11.36
CA ASP A 911 12.95 -41.16 -10.90
C ASP A 911 12.90 -41.02 -9.36
N THR A 912 13.97 -41.45 -8.70
CA THR A 912 14.14 -41.32 -7.25
C THR A 912 14.47 -39.87 -6.93
N PHE A 913 13.47 -39.11 -6.49
CA PHE A 913 13.69 -37.82 -5.85
C PHE A 913 14.59 -38.02 -4.62
N VAL A 914 15.82 -37.53 -4.68
CA VAL A 914 16.80 -37.61 -3.59
C VAL A 914 16.65 -36.37 -2.72
N LEU A 915 16.29 -36.58 -1.45
CA LEU A 915 16.28 -35.51 -0.45
C LEU A 915 17.70 -34.97 -0.24
N GLU A 916 17.88 -33.65 -0.33
CA GLU A 916 19.11 -32.99 0.09
C GLU A 916 19.32 -33.18 1.61
N THR A 917 20.57 -33.31 2.06
CA THR A 917 20.92 -33.51 3.48
C THR A 917 20.30 -32.41 4.35
N GLY A 918 19.45 -32.77 5.31
CA GLY A 918 18.74 -31.82 6.20
C GLY A 918 17.31 -31.48 5.80
N MET A 919 16.79 -32.04 4.70
CA MET A 919 15.38 -31.88 4.30
C MET A 919 14.51 -33.08 4.72
N ARG A 920 13.29 -32.78 5.20
CA ARG A 920 12.27 -33.79 5.55
C ARG A 920 10.94 -33.50 4.85
N ILE A 921 10.21 -34.57 4.51
CA ILE A 921 8.84 -34.48 4.01
C ILE A 921 7.89 -34.39 5.21
N VAL A 922 6.99 -33.41 5.21
CA VAL A 922 5.94 -33.25 6.23
C VAL A 922 4.59 -33.28 5.54
N THR A 923 3.62 -33.95 6.16
CA THR A 923 2.21 -33.92 5.75
C THR A 923 1.42 -33.15 6.80
N ASP A 924 0.69 -32.12 6.38
CA ASP A 924 -0.25 -31.36 7.21
C ASP A 924 -1.60 -31.21 6.50
N GLU A 925 -2.52 -30.44 7.11
CA GLU A 925 -3.89 -30.21 6.59
C GLU A 925 -3.93 -29.53 5.20
N ARG A 926 -2.80 -28.96 4.75
CA ARG A 926 -2.64 -28.33 3.42
C ARG A 926 -2.05 -29.29 2.39
N GLY A 927 -1.65 -30.50 2.82
CA GLY A 927 -1.05 -31.55 2.00
C GLY A 927 0.41 -31.85 2.36
N VAL A 928 1.19 -32.32 1.39
CA VAL A 928 2.60 -32.69 1.55
C VAL A 928 3.53 -31.53 1.17
N ARG A 929 4.55 -31.24 1.99
CA ARG A 929 5.57 -30.19 1.75
C ARG A 929 6.98 -30.63 2.21
N LEU A 930 8.00 -29.96 1.69
CA LEU A 930 9.41 -30.11 2.12
C LEU A 930 9.72 -29.09 3.21
N VAL A 931 10.42 -29.51 4.27
CA VAL A 931 10.91 -28.66 5.36
C VAL A 931 12.42 -28.80 5.45
N SER A 932 13.15 -27.67 5.49
CA SER A 932 14.58 -27.66 5.85
C SER A 932 14.75 -27.35 7.34
N GLU A 933 15.67 -28.03 8.03
CA GLU A 933 16.09 -27.59 9.37
C GLU A 933 16.68 -26.18 9.28
N HIS A 934 16.07 -25.21 9.95
CA HIS A 934 16.63 -23.87 10.15
C HIS A 934 17.25 -23.79 11.54
N ASP A 935 18.49 -23.28 11.63
CA ASP A 935 19.07 -22.85 12.89
C ASP A 935 18.21 -21.72 13.47
N GLU A 936 17.62 -21.98 14.64
CA GLU A 936 16.78 -21.05 15.41
C GLU A 936 17.53 -19.78 15.89
N GLU A 937 18.81 -19.61 15.54
CA GLU A 937 19.59 -18.39 15.79
C GLU A 937 19.50 -17.34 14.66
N SER A 938 18.68 -17.56 13.63
CA SER A 938 18.60 -16.69 12.43
C SER A 938 17.40 -15.73 12.32
N ASP A 939 16.48 -15.70 13.29
CA ASP A 939 15.35 -14.75 13.31
C ASP A 939 15.74 -13.33 13.80
#